data_AF-A0A7J4G537-F1
#
_entry.id   AF-A0A7J4G537-F1
#
_cell.length_a   1.000
_cell.length_b   1.000
_cell.length_c   1.000
_cell.angle_alpha   90.00
_cell.angle_beta   90.00
_cell.angle_gamma   90.00
#
_symmetry.space_group_name_H-M   'P 1'
#
loop_
_entity.id
_entity.type
_entity.pdbx_description
1 polymer ?
#
loop_
_entity_poly.entity_id
_entity_poly.type
_entity_poly.pdbx_seq_one_letter_code
_entity_poly.pdbx_strand_id
1 'polypeptide(L)'
;MLQQIRANYNQLSTLNKRLILALLLFFDSLFLGLSHGNGALNILDSILLDKLPTDLIWLLQFLESLFAGFLVVKIFFDDIPKGSIKTFAMFISPLLMVGIVFLTIEALLQGLDTRATITLDLISISTGTLTWASTYLAIAIGLTLTYKVQRYGNFAQSEFFMIGMYLGMIMVWSDYFFPLYDAPKDGVLTWSLLSWSLIAAFVLTGIAGIIIDRLVYRGFRKDKSSPQVMMIASLGVALILRAMTYLRFGASRNMFEPDSDWRMPTMRWELPTTKFRFNFGDRTQGLAPAEPFWDANGNGVYDRGTNGLFESFIDLDGDNRYDNVQVYKQYNCEQTGIDEATGEPIFSRIISEISKPFFEMYDTNVDCITGATTNYAYYKGIVPAVIFSSVAILLLLLTKTRLGRKMRAVADNPELASSSGINVERVQLTSAFLSAGISGLGGAIFAITLRYNPETAFTLLLPSFAVIVLGTIGSIPGAIIASLIVGFVRALSSPILIGIGGPLDRSNYTAMDGVMPYLFLVAVLMIMPEGIGDAYEKWKIDRLRLKRERTDKPSKTVTYLLAIFPLTALLGLHHWWNDRSDRAQTIATLSIGTYAFHRIASFIHTNSFSPGACSDSCASDASVETNLDILLGSDGVLQPEDSPFFSDTLSNIDMSWFDLMQTEIWLIDFISSVDSFVWPLIPILIWMFALIQANEYISEKNPIPKVIKSTNEVVGSGYLALLGKYYSKIYNILKKSVRDYDSKITRFKSIINTNKNNLTSRIPDKWRNNSALTGRLQYGRESKSGSNITFIFLLLVLFVFLYWLPISNSETMNFNKALQVSNVLLTLSIFILMSFSLNLHTGVTGMVNFGLIFFVGIGAITVGILTAPTEVHGYAWPVLPATIVAIILAAAFGWALAYPTARLRMDYFAIVTISLGEILRVLLAGEPLLRVGSIGSAIGISKYTLPLKQWWFCGNGVAIGPNTDYISADSCRDDLTLIGPADKMGQLLNLTDANGLIEPAPYMMLLAIMGIISVLAVWWLLETILSSPWGRILKAIREDEEVAQHHGHDVLSHKAASLALGAGIAGLAGAFWAWKLTGFEPSIMSPARSTFLVWAAFIIGGKANNKGMIVGAFIIVLMEFVFNVLVAAQGSPDLPLYTTADRIDRLFHWLVTSQWEVIKIFIVISVMGIMIRNRAISDVGISGIFILLFTLLMLGQRSIDESFTGSIVSADMAYVKVFLIGCLMLFSLKLNSKGLIPEVPFRPKTHVNKSSRRFFSDNLKGDDIE
;
A
#
# COMPACT_ATOMS: atom_id res chain seq x y z
N MET A 1 -20.03 32.65 40.51
CA MET A 1 -20.66 31.62 39.66
C MET A 1 -19.63 30.81 38.85
N LEU A 2 -18.91 31.36 37.87
CA LEU A 2 -17.93 30.62 37.04
C LEU A 2 -16.81 29.92 37.83
N GLN A 3 -16.28 30.55 38.89
CA GLN A 3 -15.29 29.92 39.77
C GLN A 3 -15.86 28.74 40.57
N GLN A 4 -17.14 28.80 40.95
CA GLN A 4 -17.83 27.75 41.68
C GLN A 4 -18.14 26.56 40.76
N ILE A 5 -18.55 26.83 39.52
CA ILE A 5 -18.69 25.83 38.46
C ILE A 5 -17.33 25.16 38.18
N ARG A 6 -16.24 25.93 38.08
CA ARG A 6 -14.88 25.38 37.89
C ARG A 6 -14.43 24.52 39.07
N ALA A 7 -14.73 24.92 40.31
CA ALA A 7 -14.42 24.14 41.51
C ALA A 7 -15.19 22.81 41.53
N ASN A 8 -16.50 22.86 41.28
CA ASN A 8 -17.35 21.66 41.19
C ASN A 8 -16.91 20.75 40.05
N TYR A 9 -16.56 21.32 38.88
CA TYR A 9 -16.04 20.57 37.75
C TYR A 9 -14.73 19.87 38.09
N ASN A 10 -13.80 20.55 38.76
CA ASN A 10 -12.52 19.96 39.14
C ASN A 10 -12.67 18.80 40.15
N GLN A 11 -13.71 18.79 40.98
CA GLN A 11 -14.02 17.72 41.94
C GLN A 11 -14.61 16.45 41.31
N LEU A 12 -15.12 16.50 40.07
CA LEU A 12 -15.68 15.33 39.38
C LEU A 12 -14.59 14.29 39.05
N SER A 13 -15.00 13.01 39.02
CA SER A 13 -14.18 11.90 38.51
C SER A 13 -13.83 12.10 37.03
N THR A 14 -12.73 11.48 36.56
CA THR A 14 -12.31 11.56 35.15
C THR A 14 -13.39 11.06 34.19
N LEU A 15 -14.08 9.98 34.58
CA LEU A 15 -15.23 9.42 33.88
C LEU A 15 -16.33 10.46 33.69
N ASN A 16 -16.77 11.11 34.77
CA ASN A 16 -17.87 12.07 34.72
C ASN A 16 -17.51 13.32 33.89
N LYS A 17 -16.26 13.81 34.00
CA LYS A 17 -15.77 14.93 33.19
C LYS A 17 -15.82 14.64 31.70
N ARG A 18 -15.32 13.47 31.28
CA ARG A 18 -15.30 13.04 29.88
C ARG A 18 -16.71 12.81 29.35
N LEU A 19 -17.59 12.20 30.15
CA LEU A 19 -18.97 11.92 29.76
C LEU A 19 -19.77 13.22 29.56
N ILE A 20 -19.64 14.19 30.48
CA ILE A 20 -20.27 15.52 30.33
C ILE A 20 -19.76 16.22 29.06
N LEU A 21 -18.44 16.17 28.81
CA LEU A 21 -17.85 16.77 27.61
C LEU A 21 -18.39 16.11 26.32
N ALA A 22 -18.46 14.78 26.27
CA ALA A 22 -19.02 14.06 25.12
C ALA A 22 -20.49 14.45 24.87
N LEU A 23 -21.31 14.52 25.93
CA LEU A 23 -22.71 14.91 25.81
C LEU A 23 -22.88 16.35 25.32
N LEU A 24 -22.05 17.29 25.80
CA LEU A 24 -22.08 18.68 25.34
C LEU A 24 -21.72 18.80 23.86
N LEU A 25 -20.65 18.13 23.42
CA LEU A 25 -20.24 18.14 22.00
C LEU A 25 -21.31 17.51 21.11
N PHE A 26 -21.95 16.41 21.54
CA PHE A 26 -23.05 15.81 20.79
C PHE A 26 -24.28 16.73 20.72
N PHE A 27 -24.62 17.40 21.83
CA PHE A 27 -25.73 18.33 21.87
C PHE A 27 -25.50 19.56 20.98
N ASP A 28 -24.29 20.13 21.01
CA ASP A 28 -23.93 21.26 20.16
C ASP A 28 -23.93 20.87 18.68
N SER A 29 -23.27 19.77 18.33
CA SER A 29 -23.14 19.34 16.93
C SER A 29 -24.43 18.78 16.32
N LEU A 30 -25.09 17.81 16.96
CA LEU A 30 -26.23 17.10 16.36
C LEU A 30 -27.52 17.89 16.45
N PHE A 31 -27.83 18.43 17.64
CA PHE A 31 -29.12 19.03 17.92
C PHE A 31 -29.14 20.53 17.62
N LEU A 32 -28.16 21.30 18.11
CA LEU A 32 -28.14 22.74 17.84
C LEU A 32 -27.62 23.05 16.43
N GLY A 33 -26.48 22.46 16.05
CA GLY A 33 -25.80 22.68 14.79
C GLY A 33 -26.52 22.03 13.61
N LEU A 34 -26.29 20.73 13.41
CA LEU A 34 -26.67 19.98 12.21
C LEU A 34 -28.17 20.02 11.92
N SER A 35 -29.05 19.96 12.92
CA SER A 35 -30.50 19.93 12.67
C SER A 35 -31.20 21.29 12.75
N HIS A 36 -30.71 22.25 13.53
CA HIS A 36 -31.39 23.55 13.75
C HIS A 36 -30.58 24.79 13.31
N GLY A 37 -29.35 24.62 12.81
CA GLY A 37 -28.51 25.72 12.31
C GLY A 37 -28.05 26.73 13.38
N ASN A 38 -28.08 26.36 14.66
CA ASN A 38 -27.83 27.24 15.81
C ASN A 38 -26.68 26.74 16.71
N GLY A 39 -25.76 25.93 16.19
CA GLY A 39 -24.61 25.41 16.96
C GLY A 39 -23.56 26.48 17.28
N ALA A 40 -22.59 26.16 18.14
CA ALA A 40 -21.52 27.10 18.50
C ALA A 40 -20.75 27.64 17.28
N LEU A 41 -20.59 26.82 16.24
CA LEU A 41 -19.96 27.23 14.97
C LEU A 41 -20.83 28.19 14.14
N ASN A 42 -22.16 28.07 14.16
CA ASN A 42 -23.06 29.04 13.52
C ASN A 42 -23.02 30.38 14.27
N ILE A 43 -22.96 30.34 15.61
CA ILE A 43 -22.80 31.56 16.43
C ILE A 43 -21.47 32.26 16.10
N LEU A 44 -20.41 31.48 15.90
CA LEU A 44 -19.10 32.02 15.50
C LEU A 44 -19.14 32.65 14.10
N ASP A 45 -19.88 32.08 13.15
CA ASP A 45 -20.07 32.68 11.84
C ASP A 45 -20.88 33.99 11.90
N SER A 46 -21.93 34.02 12.73
CA SER A 46 -22.68 35.25 13.00
C SER A 46 -21.78 36.36 13.58
N ILE A 47 -20.82 36.02 14.45
CA ILE A 47 -19.80 36.95 14.94
C ILE A 47 -18.84 37.40 13.82
N LEU A 48 -18.57 36.54 12.84
CA LEU A 48 -17.71 36.81 11.68
C LEU A 48 -18.46 37.47 10.49
N LEU A 49 -19.72 37.88 10.68
CA LEU A 49 -20.57 38.54 9.68
C LEU A 49 -20.92 37.62 8.49
N ASP A 50 -21.23 36.34 8.75
CA ASP A 50 -21.71 35.36 7.76
C ASP A 50 -20.76 35.20 6.57
N LYS A 51 -19.46 35.21 6.86
CA LYS A 51 -18.38 35.11 5.86
C LYS A 51 -17.85 33.70 5.70
N LEU A 52 -18.23 32.75 6.57
CA LEU A 52 -17.84 31.37 6.42
C LEU A 52 -18.77 30.65 5.43
N PRO A 53 -18.24 29.77 4.56
CA PRO A 53 -19.08 28.91 3.75
C PRO A 53 -19.97 28.03 4.64
N THR A 54 -21.26 27.98 4.36
CA THR A 54 -22.22 27.14 5.08
C THR A 54 -21.79 25.68 5.10
N ASP A 55 -21.33 25.15 3.95
CA ASP A 55 -20.76 23.80 3.82
C ASP A 55 -19.61 23.51 4.81
N LEU A 56 -18.78 24.51 5.10
CA LEU A 56 -17.67 24.37 6.05
C LEU A 56 -18.18 24.24 7.49
N ILE A 57 -19.23 24.99 7.84
CA ILE A 57 -19.86 24.93 9.17
C ILE A 57 -20.45 23.55 9.40
N TRP A 58 -21.24 23.05 8.44
CA TRP A 58 -21.82 21.71 8.49
C TRP A 58 -20.74 20.62 8.59
N LEU A 59 -19.66 20.74 7.82
CA LEU A 59 -18.53 19.81 7.88
C LEU A 59 -17.84 19.81 9.24
N LEU A 60 -17.59 20.99 9.83
CA LEU A 60 -16.96 21.12 11.14
C LEU A 60 -17.84 20.56 12.26
N GLN A 61 -19.16 20.75 12.19
CA GLN A 61 -20.11 20.16 13.13
C GLN A 61 -20.23 18.65 12.98
N PHE A 62 -20.19 18.15 11.75
CA PHE A 62 -20.11 16.72 11.49
C PHE A 62 -18.85 16.12 12.13
N LEU A 63 -17.69 16.76 11.93
CA LEU A 63 -16.43 16.36 12.57
C LEU A 63 -16.51 16.42 14.09
N GLU A 64 -17.10 17.47 14.66
CA GLU A 64 -17.31 17.62 16.11
C GLU A 64 -18.10 16.44 16.69
N SER A 65 -19.17 16.02 16.02
CA SER A 65 -19.95 14.86 16.44
C SER A 65 -19.16 13.55 16.36
N LEU A 66 -18.34 13.37 15.32
CA LEU A 66 -17.44 12.23 15.23
C LEU A 66 -16.39 12.24 16.36
N PHE A 67 -15.82 13.40 16.69
CA PHE A 67 -14.91 13.56 17.82
C PHE A 67 -15.58 13.23 19.15
N ALA A 68 -16.84 13.64 19.35
CA ALA A 68 -17.63 13.26 20.52
C ALA A 68 -17.79 11.74 20.60
N GLY A 69 -18.03 11.08 19.46
CA GLY A 69 -18.06 9.62 19.35
C GLY A 69 -16.76 8.94 19.75
N PHE A 70 -15.63 9.41 19.22
CA PHE A 70 -14.30 8.93 19.62
C PHE A 70 -14.03 9.12 21.11
N LEU A 71 -14.54 10.20 21.70
CA LEU A 71 -14.40 10.46 23.13
C LEU A 71 -15.18 9.42 23.96
N VAL A 72 -16.38 9.03 23.51
CA VAL A 72 -17.15 7.93 24.13
C VAL A 72 -16.40 6.60 24.02
N VAL A 73 -15.85 6.28 22.85
CA VAL A 73 -15.03 5.08 22.69
C VAL A 73 -13.85 5.10 23.67
N LYS A 74 -13.15 6.23 23.79
CA LYS A 74 -12.03 6.39 24.72
C LYS A 74 -12.44 6.17 26.18
N ILE A 75 -13.64 6.62 26.59
CA ILE A 75 -14.18 6.34 27.92
C ILE A 75 -14.28 4.82 28.16
N PHE A 76 -14.71 4.05 27.17
CA PHE A 76 -14.80 2.58 27.30
C PHE A 76 -13.44 1.91 27.52
N PHE A 77 -12.39 2.44 26.89
CA PHE A 77 -11.02 1.91 27.02
C PHE A 77 -10.32 2.34 28.30
N ASP A 78 -10.39 3.61 28.67
CA ASP A 78 -9.58 4.17 29.76
C ASP A 78 -10.28 4.05 31.13
N ASP A 79 -11.56 4.42 31.20
CA ASP A 79 -12.21 4.75 32.46
C ASP A 79 -13.10 3.60 33.02
N ILE A 80 -13.52 2.64 32.18
CA ILE A 80 -14.28 1.46 32.65
C ILE A 80 -13.32 0.47 33.36
N PRO A 81 -13.65 -0.01 34.58
CA PRO A 81 -12.84 -0.99 35.32
C PRO A 81 -12.75 -2.34 34.59
N LYS A 82 -11.67 -3.09 34.84
CA LYS A 82 -11.44 -4.40 34.20
C LYS A 82 -12.57 -5.37 34.58
N GLY A 83 -13.28 -5.87 33.56
CA GLY A 83 -14.41 -6.79 33.74
C GLY A 83 -15.05 -7.19 32.39
N SER A 84 -16.11 -7.99 32.45
CA SER A 84 -16.88 -8.40 31.26
C SER A 84 -17.51 -7.21 30.55
N ILE A 85 -17.99 -6.20 31.30
CA ILE A 85 -18.60 -4.97 30.76
C ILE A 85 -17.60 -4.17 29.91
N LYS A 86 -16.37 -3.98 30.39
CA LYS A 86 -15.31 -3.32 29.61
C LYS A 86 -15.04 -4.08 28.32
N THR A 87 -14.94 -5.41 28.41
CA THR A 87 -14.67 -6.27 27.25
C THR A 87 -15.80 -6.17 26.23
N PHE A 88 -17.05 -6.17 26.69
CA PHE A 88 -18.22 -6.00 25.84
C PHE A 88 -18.29 -4.61 25.20
N ALA A 89 -18.08 -3.55 25.97
CA ALA A 89 -18.06 -2.17 25.48
C ALA A 89 -16.94 -1.93 24.45
N MET A 90 -15.74 -2.49 24.68
CA MET A 90 -14.65 -2.44 23.71
C MET A 90 -15.02 -3.17 22.42
N PHE A 91 -15.66 -4.34 22.51
CA PHE A 91 -16.08 -5.11 21.33
C PHE A 91 -17.16 -4.40 20.50
N ILE A 92 -18.09 -3.70 21.16
CA ILE A 92 -19.20 -2.98 20.51
C ILE A 92 -18.79 -1.60 19.98
N SER A 93 -17.65 -1.07 20.42
CA SER A 93 -17.19 0.28 20.08
C SER A 93 -17.14 0.61 18.57
N PRO A 94 -16.74 -0.30 17.65
CA PRO A 94 -16.74 0.00 16.22
C PRO A 94 -18.17 0.14 15.66
N LEU A 95 -19.10 -0.69 16.13
CA LEU A 95 -20.51 -0.62 15.74
C LEU A 95 -21.15 0.68 16.24
N LEU A 96 -20.81 1.09 17.46
CA LEU A 96 -21.24 2.37 18.03
C LEU A 96 -20.76 3.55 17.17
N MET A 97 -19.52 3.53 16.66
CA MET A 97 -19.04 4.58 15.75
C MET A 97 -19.81 4.63 14.43
N VAL A 98 -20.16 3.48 13.83
CA VAL A 98 -21.02 3.44 12.63
C VAL A 98 -22.41 4.01 12.94
N GLY A 99 -22.98 3.65 14.10
CA GLY A 99 -24.25 4.20 14.56
C GLY A 99 -24.21 5.72 14.73
N ILE A 100 -23.12 6.26 15.29
CA ILE A 100 -22.92 7.71 15.41
C ILE A 100 -22.82 8.36 14.02
N VAL A 101 -22.09 7.77 13.08
CA VAL A 101 -22.02 8.27 11.69
C VAL A 101 -23.42 8.32 11.07
N PHE A 102 -24.23 7.28 11.22
CA PHE A 102 -25.59 7.26 10.68
C PHE A 102 -26.48 8.32 11.34
N LEU A 103 -26.35 8.51 12.65
CA LEU A 103 -27.08 9.53 13.39
C LEU A 103 -26.65 10.95 12.96
N THR A 104 -25.36 11.17 12.69
CA THR A 104 -24.86 12.45 12.15
C THR A 104 -25.36 12.73 10.74
N ILE A 105 -25.41 11.71 9.88
CA ILE A 105 -25.94 11.84 8.52
C ILE A 105 -27.43 12.16 8.55
N GLU A 106 -28.19 11.50 9.42
CA GLU A 106 -29.60 11.80 9.64
C GLU A 106 -29.80 13.27 10.04
N ALA A 107 -29.07 13.73 11.05
CA ALA A 107 -29.17 15.11 11.52
C ALA A 107 -28.79 16.13 10.42
N LEU A 108 -27.72 15.85 9.67
CA LEU A 108 -27.26 16.69 8.55
C LEU A 108 -28.33 16.80 7.46
N LEU A 109 -28.87 15.67 6.99
CA LEU A 109 -29.83 15.65 5.89
C LEU A 109 -31.17 16.26 6.30
N GLN A 110 -31.59 16.08 7.55
CA GLN A 110 -32.73 16.81 8.12
C GLN A 110 -32.49 18.32 8.13
N GLY A 111 -31.32 18.79 8.57
CA GLY A 111 -31.01 20.22 8.56
C GLY A 111 -30.84 20.84 7.16
N LEU A 112 -30.58 20.01 6.14
CA LEU A 112 -30.52 20.42 4.74
C LEU A 112 -31.86 20.29 4.00
N ASP A 113 -32.92 19.79 4.66
CA ASP A 113 -34.21 19.44 4.01
C ASP A 113 -34.05 18.53 2.77
N THR A 114 -33.06 17.64 2.81
CA THR A 114 -32.75 16.70 1.71
C THR A 114 -32.95 15.26 2.16
N ARG A 115 -33.04 14.34 1.20
CA ARG A 115 -33.17 12.90 1.47
C ARG A 115 -32.04 12.10 0.83
N ALA A 116 -31.56 11.09 1.53
CA ALA A 116 -30.61 10.13 0.99
C ALA A 116 -31.09 8.70 1.23
N THR A 117 -30.91 7.84 0.23
CA THR A 117 -31.24 6.42 0.33
C THR A 117 -29.98 5.60 0.16
N ILE A 118 -29.62 4.86 1.21
CA ILE A 118 -28.46 3.96 1.20
C ILE A 118 -28.99 2.54 1.06
N THR A 119 -28.52 1.81 0.04
CA THR A 119 -28.86 0.41 -0.15
C THR A 119 -27.64 -0.47 0.09
N LEU A 120 -27.73 -1.36 1.08
CA LEU A 120 -26.70 -2.32 1.44
C LEU A 120 -27.14 -3.71 1.00
N ASP A 121 -26.45 -4.27 0.02
CA ASP A 121 -26.62 -5.65 -0.41
C ASP A 121 -25.66 -6.54 0.42
N LEU A 122 -26.22 -7.42 1.27
CA LEU A 122 -25.44 -8.19 2.23
C LEU A 122 -24.45 -9.14 1.53
N ILE A 123 -24.86 -9.79 0.45
CA ILE A 123 -24.00 -10.71 -0.31
C ILE A 123 -22.95 -9.92 -1.09
N SER A 124 -23.32 -8.81 -1.72
CA SER A 124 -22.34 -7.94 -2.40
C SER A 124 -21.27 -7.42 -1.43
N ILE A 125 -21.66 -6.99 -0.23
CA ILE A 125 -20.72 -6.53 0.81
C ILE A 125 -19.84 -7.68 1.29
N SER A 126 -20.39 -8.88 1.55
CA SER A 126 -19.60 -10.02 2.02
C SER A 126 -18.59 -10.51 0.98
N THR A 127 -19.00 -10.66 -0.27
CA THR A 127 -18.13 -11.09 -1.38
C THR A 127 -17.09 -10.03 -1.73
N GLY A 128 -17.48 -8.75 -1.70
CA GLY A 128 -16.56 -7.61 -1.81
C GLY A 128 -15.54 -7.58 -0.66
N THR A 129 -15.98 -7.84 0.57
CA THR A 129 -15.12 -7.94 1.75
C THR A 129 -14.06 -9.01 1.57
N LEU A 130 -14.45 -10.22 1.15
CA LEU A 130 -13.52 -11.33 0.93
C LEU A 130 -12.50 -11.01 -0.19
N THR A 131 -12.95 -10.39 -1.29
CA THR A 131 -12.08 -10.02 -2.42
C THR A 131 -11.03 -8.98 -2.01
N TRP A 132 -11.43 -7.91 -1.34
CA TRP A 132 -10.49 -6.89 -0.88
C TRP A 132 -9.60 -7.39 0.27
N ALA A 133 -10.17 -8.14 1.22
CA ALA A 133 -9.42 -8.72 2.33
C ALA A 133 -8.32 -9.65 1.85
N SER A 134 -8.62 -10.58 0.92
CA SER A 134 -7.62 -11.49 0.36
C SER A 134 -6.50 -10.76 -0.37
N THR A 135 -6.83 -9.73 -1.15
CA THR A 135 -5.84 -8.90 -1.85
C THR A 135 -4.86 -8.25 -0.85
N TYR A 136 -5.38 -7.57 0.16
CA TYR A 136 -4.54 -6.92 1.18
C TYR A 136 -3.78 -7.94 2.03
N LEU A 137 -4.39 -9.09 2.32
CA LEU A 137 -3.81 -10.16 3.11
C LEU A 137 -2.55 -10.75 2.45
N ALA A 138 -2.54 -10.92 1.13
CA ALA A 138 -1.41 -11.48 0.40
C ALA A 138 -0.13 -10.63 0.52
N ILE A 139 -0.26 -9.30 0.50
CA ILE A 139 0.85 -8.37 0.73
C ILE A 139 1.15 -8.28 2.23
N ALA A 140 0.12 -8.17 3.06
CA ALA A 140 0.26 -8.00 4.51
C ALA A 140 0.98 -9.18 5.17
N ILE A 141 0.75 -10.42 4.74
CA ILE A 141 1.42 -11.60 5.27
C ILE A 141 2.89 -11.65 4.86
N GLY A 142 3.18 -11.29 3.61
CA GLY A 142 4.56 -11.16 3.16
C GLY A 142 5.34 -10.17 4.02
N LEU A 143 4.77 -8.98 4.25
CA LEU A 143 5.32 -7.97 5.15
C LEU A 143 5.42 -8.44 6.60
N THR A 144 4.38 -9.13 7.11
CA THR A 144 4.36 -9.67 8.48
C THR A 144 5.49 -10.66 8.70
N LEU A 145 5.77 -11.51 7.71
CA LEU A 145 6.84 -12.49 7.78
C LEU A 145 8.22 -11.81 7.74
N THR A 146 8.42 -10.82 6.87
CA THR A 146 9.67 -10.05 6.82
C THR A 146 9.90 -9.25 8.10
N TYR A 147 8.85 -8.63 8.65
CA TYR A 147 8.96 -7.91 9.93
C TYR A 147 9.32 -8.85 11.07
N LYS A 148 8.67 -10.01 11.16
CA LYS A 148 8.90 -10.98 12.23
C LYS A 148 10.33 -11.52 12.22
N VAL A 149 10.86 -11.90 11.06
CA VAL A 149 12.17 -12.57 10.96
C VAL A 149 13.32 -11.58 10.72
N GLN A 150 13.09 -10.51 9.96
CA GLN A 150 14.13 -9.57 9.51
C GLN A 150 14.11 -8.21 10.24
N ARG A 151 13.04 -7.87 10.98
CA ARG A 151 12.90 -6.67 11.83
C ARG A 151 12.96 -5.32 11.09
N TYR A 152 12.46 -5.24 9.86
CA TYR A 152 12.25 -3.96 9.16
C TYR A 152 11.05 -4.04 8.21
N GLY A 153 10.52 -2.87 7.83
CA GLY A 153 9.45 -2.76 6.83
C GLY A 153 9.97 -2.87 5.40
N ASN A 154 9.55 -3.90 4.68
CA ASN A 154 9.95 -4.12 3.30
C ASN A 154 9.00 -3.41 2.32
N PHE A 155 9.28 -2.15 1.95
CA PHE A 155 8.48 -1.42 0.95
C PHE A 155 8.51 -2.05 -0.45
N ALA A 156 9.49 -2.91 -0.76
CA ALA A 156 9.51 -3.67 -2.01
C ALA A 156 8.48 -4.81 -2.04
N GLN A 157 7.75 -5.07 -0.95
CA GLN A 157 6.84 -6.22 -0.91
C GLN A 157 5.73 -6.16 -1.97
N SER A 158 5.18 -4.97 -2.21
CA SER A 158 4.20 -4.79 -3.28
C SER A 158 4.78 -5.03 -4.67
N GLU A 159 6.08 -4.80 -4.88
CA GLU A 159 6.69 -5.06 -6.17
C GLU A 159 6.81 -6.57 -6.44
N PHE A 160 6.89 -7.42 -5.40
CA PHE A 160 6.72 -8.88 -5.58
C PHE A 160 5.31 -9.24 -6.01
N PHE A 161 4.31 -8.54 -5.50
CA PHE A 161 2.92 -8.66 -5.96
C PHE A 161 2.79 -8.23 -7.43
N MET A 162 3.40 -7.11 -7.81
CA MET A 162 3.48 -6.68 -9.22
C MET A 162 4.14 -7.73 -10.11
N ILE A 163 5.32 -8.26 -9.72
CA ILE A 163 5.99 -9.31 -10.51
C ILE A 163 5.08 -10.52 -10.68
N GLY A 164 4.31 -10.88 -9.65
CA GLY A 164 3.27 -11.91 -9.74
C GLY A 164 2.22 -11.63 -10.81
N MET A 165 1.70 -10.40 -10.90
CA MET A 165 0.73 -10.00 -11.92
C MET A 165 1.30 -10.21 -13.34
N TYR A 166 2.51 -9.71 -13.58
CA TYR A 166 3.16 -9.83 -14.88
C TYR A 166 3.60 -11.25 -15.19
N LEU A 167 3.99 -12.06 -14.20
CA LEU A 167 4.28 -13.47 -14.43
C LEU A 167 3.05 -14.23 -14.94
N GLY A 168 1.85 -13.92 -14.44
CA GLY A 168 0.61 -14.47 -15.00
C GLY A 168 0.48 -14.17 -16.50
N MET A 169 0.74 -12.91 -16.90
CA MET A 169 0.72 -12.50 -18.30
C MET A 169 1.82 -13.14 -19.15
N ILE A 170 3.04 -13.24 -18.61
CA ILE A 170 4.17 -13.91 -19.28
C ILE A 170 3.81 -15.36 -19.62
N MET A 171 3.11 -16.04 -18.72
CA MET A 171 2.70 -17.42 -18.97
C MET A 171 1.73 -17.49 -20.15
N VAL A 172 0.76 -16.58 -20.25
CA VAL A 172 -0.17 -16.49 -21.40
C VAL A 172 0.56 -16.26 -22.72
N TRP A 173 1.55 -15.36 -22.72
CA TRP A 173 2.29 -14.98 -23.92
C TRP A 173 3.39 -15.97 -24.32
N SER A 174 3.62 -17.01 -23.52
CA SER A 174 4.61 -18.03 -23.86
C SER A 174 4.08 -18.94 -24.98
N ASP A 175 4.96 -19.33 -25.90
CA ASP A 175 4.59 -20.16 -27.07
C ASP A 175 3.95 -21.50 -26.67
N TYR A 176 4.27 -22.01 -25.47
CA TYR A 176 3.71 -23.27 -24.95
C TYR A 176 2.25 -23.14 -24.52
N PHE A 177 1.88 -22.06 -23.84
CA PHE A 177 0.53 -21.88 -23.30
C PHE A 177 -0.37 -21.03 -24.20
N PHE A 178 0.21 -20.30 -25.16
CA PHE A 178 -0.54 -19.46 -26.07
C PHE A 178 -1.67 -20.20 -26.82
N PRO A 179 -1.47 -21.41 -27.37
CA PRO A 179 -2.53 -22.14 -28.06
C PRO A 179 -3.74 -22.45 -27.17
N LEU A 180 -3.53 -22.58 -25.85
CA LEU A 180 -4.62 -22.78 -24.90
C LEU A 180 -5.38 -21.49 -24.61
N TYR A 181 -4.72 -20.33 -24.67
CA TYR A 181 -5.36 -19.04 -24.48
C TYR A 181 -6.22 -18.61 -25.68
N ASP A 182 -5.77 -18.92 -26.90
CA ASP A 182 -6.46 -18.61 -28.17
C ASP A 182 -7.52 -19.65 -28.55
N ALA A 183 -7.84 -20.56 -27.62
CA ALA A 183 -8.87 -21.57 -27.81
C ALA A 183 -10.24 -20.90 -28.07
N PRO A 184 -11.08 -21.49 -28.94
CA PRO A 184 -12.41 -20.99 -29.21
C PRO A 184 -13.28 -21.05 -27.96
N LYS A 185 -14.26 -20.15 -27.92
CA LYS A 185 -15.16 -19.98 -26.78
C LYS A 185 -16.10 -21.17 -26.62
N ASP A 186 -15.84 -22.02 -25.63
CA ASP A 186 -16.56 -23.27 -25.34
C ASP A 186 -17.26 -23.29 -23.96
N GLY A 187 -17.00 -22.30 -23.10
CA GLY A 187 -17.58 -22.19 -21.77
C GLY A 187 -16.85 -22.97 -20.68
N VAL A 188 -15.72 -23.60 -21.00
CA VAL A 188 -14.89 -24.36 -20.05
C VAL A 188 -13.62 -23.57 -19.73
N LEU A 189 -13.24 -23.57 -18.45
CA LEU A 189 -12.05 -22.84 -18.02
C LEU A 189 -10.79 -23.68 -18.18
N THR A 190 -9.76 -23.13 -18.81
CA THR A 190 -8.44 -23.75 -18.88
C THR A 190 -7.70 -23.71 -17.53
N TRP A 191 -8.00 -24.67 -16.64
CA TRP A 191 -7.41 -24.77 -15.30
C TRP A 191 -5.90 -25.01 -15.29
N SER A 192 -5.35 -25.58 -16.36
CA SER A 192 -3.92 -25.89 -16.48
C SER A 192 -3.07 -24.61 -16.49
N LEU A 193 -3.44 -23.61 -17.29
CA LEU A 193 -2.73 -22.33 -17.37
C LEU A 193 -2.81 -21.56 -16.06
N LEU A 194 -4.00 -21.55 -15.43
CA LEU A 194 -4.16 -20.92 -14.12
C LEU A 194 -3.27 -21.60 -13.06
N SER A 195 -3.26 -22.93 -13.01
CA SER A 195 -2.48 -23.66 -12.01
C SER A 195 -0.97 -23.45 -12.18
N TRP A 196 -0.46 -23.56 -13.41
CA TRP A 196 0.96 -23.32 -13.70
C TRP A 196 1.36 -21.88 -13.48
N SER A 197 0.51 -20.91 -13.80
CA SER A 197 0.79 -19.49 -13.54
C SER A 197 0.87 -19.19 -12.05
N LEU A 198 0.00 -19.77 -11.21
CA LEU A 198 0.06 -19.60 -9.75
C LEU A 198 1.34 -20.23 -9.15
N ILE A 199 1.72 -21.42 -9.60
CA ILE A 199 2.95 -22.10 -9.16
C ILE A 199 4.18 -21.30 -9.60
N ALA A 200 4.23 -20.90 -10.88
CA ALA A 200 5.31 -20.10 -11.43
C ALA A 200 5.42 -18.76 -10.69
N ALA A 201 4.30 -18.07 -10.45
CA ALA A 201 4.25 -16.85 -9.69
C ALA A 201 4.83 -17.05 -8.28
N PHE A 202 4.43 -18.07 -7.55
CA PHE A 202 4.96 -18.35 -6.20
C PHE A 202 6.47 -18.63 -6.22
N VAL A 203 6.93 -19.51 -7.12
CA VAL A 203 8.33 -19.96 -7.14
C VAL A 203 9.25 -18.85 -7.64
N LEU A 204 8.92 -18.21 -8.77
CA LEU A 204 9.79 -17.21 -9.40
C LEU A 204 9.85 -15.92 -8.60
N THR A 205 8.73 -15.45 -8.03
CA THR A 205 8.78 -14.30 -7.10
C THR A 205 9.51 -14.65 -5.81
N GLY A 206 9.36 -15.87 -5.30
CA GLY A 206 10.16 -16.37 -4.18
C GLY A 206 11.66 -16.33 -4.48
N ILE A 207 12.07 -16.76 -5.68
CA ILE A 207 13.48 -16.68 -6.13
C ILE A 207 13.93 -15.23 -6.27
N ALA A 208 13.09 -14.34 -6.82
CA ALA A 208 13.38 -12.91 -6.88
C ALA A 208 13.61 -12.33 -5.47
N GLY A 209 12.81 -12.74 -4.48
CA GLY A 209 13.02 -12.41 -3.07
C GLY A 209 14.38 -12.86 -2.52
N ILE A 210 14.81 -14.09 -2.85
CA ILE A 210 16.15 -14.60 -2.50
C ILE A 210 17.26 -13.77 -3.16
N ILE A 211 17.11 -13.44 -4.44
CA ILE A 211 18.10 -12.67 -5.21
C ILE A 211 18.30 -11.30 -4.57
N ILE A 212 17.21 -10.58 -4.31
CA ILE A 212 17.25 -9.25 -3.70
C ILE A 212 17.83 -9.30 -2.29
N ASP A 213 17.40 -10.28 -1.47
CA ASP A 213 17.94 -10.43 -0.12
C ASP A 213 19.46 -10.65 -0.15
N ARG A 214 19.95 -11.46 -1.08
CA ARG A 214 21.38 -11.78 -1.22
C ARG A 214 22.21 -10.60 -1.75
N LEU A 215 21.69 -9.86 -2.74
CA LEU A 215 22.40 -8.76 -3.40
C LEU A 215 22.39 -7.46 -2.58
N VAL A 216 21.28 -7.20 -1.87
CA VAL A 216 21.01 -5.93 -1.21
C VAL A 216 20.98 -6.10 0.31
N TYR A 217 19.95 -6.76 0.85
CA TYR A 217 19.67 -6.72 2.29
C TYR A 217 20.73 -7.40 3.16
N ARG A 218 21.34 -8.46 2.66
CA ARG A 218 22.43 -9.16 3.34
C ARG A 218 23.61 -8.24 3.66
N GLY A 219 23.94 -7.31 2.77
CA GLY A 219 25.02 -6.34 2.98
C GLY A 219 24.72 -5.47 4.20
N PHE A 220 23.56 -4.82 4.18
CA PHE A 220 23.10 -3.95 5.28
C PHE A 220 22.99 -4.68 6.64
N ARG A 221 22.57 -5.95 6.63
CA ARG A 221 22.53 -6.76 7.87
C ARG A 221 23.91 -7.05 8.43
N LYS A 222 24.90 -7.34 7.58
CA LYS A 222 26.29 -7.54 8.02
C LYS A 222 26.91 -6.27 8.59
N ASP A 223 26.53 -5.13 8.03
CA ASP A 223 26.97 -3.81 8.48
C ASP A 223 26.20 -3.31 9.72
N LYS A 224 25.33 -4.14 10.31
CA LYS A 224 24.44 -3.80 11.45
C LYS A 224 23.71 -2.47 11.26
N SER A 225 23.27 -2.22 10.02
CA SER A 225 22.54 -1.00 9.68
C SER A 225 21.23 -0.91 10.46
N SER A 226 20.80 0.31 10.81
CA SER A 226 19.54 0.49 11.52
C SER A 226 18.34 0.02 10.68
N PRO A 227 17.23 -0.44 11.30
CA PRO A 227 16.03 -0.85 10.58
C PRO A 227 15.51 0.20 9.59
N GLN A 228 15.68 1.49 9.92
CA GLN A 228 15.30 2.62 9.09
C GLN A 228 16.08 2.64 7.77
N VAL A 229 17.40 2.38 7.81
CA VAL A 229 18.24 2.29 6.61
C VAL A 229 17.83 1.11 5.75
N MET A 230 17.50 -0.03 6.35
CA MET A 230 16.98 -1.19 5.63
C MET A 230 15.63 -0.89 4.97
N MET A 231 14.76 -0.16 5.68
CA MET A 231 13.46 0.29 5.17
C MET A 231 13.65 1.16 3.92
N ILE A 232 14.59 2.11 3.94
CA ILE A 232 14.82 2.97 2.78
C ILE A 232 15.54 2.21 1.65
N ALA A 233 16.44 1.28 1.98
CA ALA A 233 17.02 0.40 0.96
C ALA A 233 15.93 -0.40 0.23
N SER A 234 14.90 -0.87 0.94
CA SER A 234 13.78 -1.59 0.32
C SER A 234 12.97 -0.72 -0.65
N LEU A 235 12.89 0.59 -0.40
CA LEU A 235 12.27 1.54 -1.32
C LEU A 235 13.11 1.73 -2.59
N GLY A 236 14.43 1.79 -2.46
CA GLY A 236 15.34 1.81 -3.62
C GLY A 236 15.21 0.54 -4.47
N VAL A 237 15.08 -0.62 -3.83
CA VAL A 237 14.75 -1.88 -4.53
C VAL A 237 13.40 -1.79 -5.22
N ALA A 238 12.39 -1.21 -4.57
CA ALA A 238 11.05 -1.10 -5.14
C ALA A 238 11.06 -0.27 -6.45
N LEU A 239 11.76 0.87 -6.45
CA LEU A 239 11.94 1.70 -7.64
C LEU A 239 12.65 0.96 -8.77
N ILE A 240 13.67 0.16 -8.46
CA ILE A 240 14.38 -0.65 -9.45
C ILE A 240 13.44 -1.70 -10.06
N LEU A 241 12.73 -2.46 -9.23
CA LEU A 241 11.82 -3.51 -9.72
C LEU A 241 10.72 -2.92 -10.60
N ARG A 242 10.09 -1.83 -10.13
CA ARG A 242 9.06 -1.14 -10.90
C ARG A 242 9.58 -0.62 -12.24
N ALA A 243 10.74 0.01 -12.24
CA ALA A 243 11.35 0.53 -13.45
C ALA A 243 11.74 -0.60 -14.43
N MET A 244 12.23 -1.73 -13.93
CA MET A 244 12.50 -2.90 -14.78
C MET A 244 11.23 -3.44 -15.44
N THR A 245 10.11 -3.48 -14.71
CA THR A 245 8.82 -3.87 -15.27
C THR A 245 8.31 -2.87 -16.29
N TYR A 246 8.40 -1.57 -16.01
CA TYR A 246 8.04 -0.51 -16.97
C TYR A 246 8.88 -0.57 -18.25
N LEU A 247 10.20 -0.76 -18.13
CA LEU A 247 11.08 -0.90 -19.30
C LEU A 247 10.70 -2.12 -20.15
N ARG A 248 10.24 -3.20 -19.52
CA ARG A 248 9.90 -4.43 -20.24
C ARG A 248 8.49 -4.44 -20.84
N PHE A 249 7.48 -3.97 -20.10
CA PHE A 249 6.07 -4.12 -20.46
C PHE A 249 5.37 -2.79 -20.80
N GLY A 250 6.06 -1.66 -20.65
CA GLY A 250 5.50 -0.34 -20.86
C GLY A 250 4.55 0.12 -19.75
N ALA A 251 3.85 1.22 -20.01
CA ALA A 251 2.82 1.77 -19.13
C ALA A 251 1.39 1.37 -19.54
N SER A 252 1.24 0.47 -20.52
CA SER A 252 -0.06 -0.04 -20.94
C SER A 252 -0.76 -0.72 -19.76
N ARG A 253 -2.09 -0.61 -19.74
CA ARG A 253 -2.90 -1.29 -18.74
C ARG A 253 -3.23 -2.67 -19.27
N ASN A 254 -2.63 -3.66 -18.66
CA ASN A 254 -2.73 -5.06 -19.05
C ASN A 254 -3.70 -5.79 -18.13
N MET A 255 -4.17 -6.95 -18.55
CA MET A 255 -5.00 -7.83 -17.75
C MET A 255 -4.55 -9.27 -17.98
N PHE A 256 -4.58 -10.09 -16.94
CA PHE A 256 -4.30 -11.51 -17.06
C PHE A 256 -5.62 -12.24 -17.27
N GLU A 257 -5.81 -12.78 -18.46
CA GLU A 257 -6.96 -13.60 -18.81
C GLU A 257 -6.42 -15.01 -19.06
N PRO A 258 -6.68 -15.98 -18.15
CA PRO A 258 -6.23 -17.36 -18.33
C PRO A 258 -6.89 -18.05 -19.53
N ASP A 259 -8.00 -17.50 -20.01
CA ASP A 259 -8.81 -18.05 -21.09
C ASP A 259 -9.62 -16.91 -21.73
N SER A 260 -9.93 -17.03 -23.02
CA SER A 260 -10.78 -16.07 -23.74
C SER A 260 -12.22 -16.08 -23.21
N ASP A 261 -12.64 -17.20 -22.63
CA ASP A 261 -13.95 -17.43 -22.05
C ASP A 261 -14.14 -16.84 -20.68
N TRP A 262 -13.03 -16.59 -19.98
CA TRP A 262 -12.95 -16.30 -18.55
C TRP A 262 -13.89 -15.19 -18.03
N ARG A 263 -14.42 -14.33 -18.91
CA ARG A 263 -15.27 -13.18 -18.57
C ARG A 263 -16.65 -13.19 -19.23
N MET A 264 -17.12 -14.35 -19.67
CA MET A 264 -18.48 -14.46 -20.19
C MET A 264 -19.52 -14.08 -19.12
N PRO A 265 -20.57 -13.30 -19.49
CA PRO A 265 -21.62 -12.90 -18.55
C PRO A 265 -22.38 -14.07 -17.91
N THR A 266 -22.31 -15.26 -18.51
CA THR A 266 -22.88 -16.53 -18.03
C THR A 266 -22.09 -17.15 -16.88
N MET A 267 -20.79 -16.86 -16.74
CA MET A 267 -19.93 -17.45 -15.70
C MET A 267 -19.96 -16.66 -14.38
N ARG A 268 -21.10 -16.77 -13.71
CA ARG A 268 -21.38 -16.09 -12.45
C ARG A 268 -22.20 -16.98 -11.51
N TRP A 269 -22.00 -16.82 -10.22
CA TRP A 269 -22.89 -17.39 -9.21
C TRP A 269 -24.02 -16.39 -8.99
N GLU A 270 -25.25 -16.87 -9.12
CA GLU A 270 -26.44 -16.09 -8.78
C GLU A 270 -26.80 -16.42 -7.33
N LEU A 271 -26.39 -15.55 -6.41
CA LEU A 271 -26.52 -15.78 -4.97
C LEU A 271 -27.75 -15.04 -4.43
N PRO A 272 -28.70 -15.72 -3.77
CA PRO A 272 -29.91 -15.08 -3.23
C PRO A 272 -29.54 -14.15 -2.07
N THR A 273 -29.84 -12.86 -2.19
CA THR A 273 -29.40 -11.81 -1.27
C THR A 273 -30.56 -11.12 -0.55
N THR A 274 -30.24 -10.51 0.59
CA THR A 274 -31.13 -9.58 1.29
C THR A 274 -30.55 -8.17 1.20
N LYS A 275 -31.41 -7.21 0.82
CA LYS A 275 -31.04 -5.81 0.68
C LYS A 275 -31.61 -5.01 1.85
N PHE A 276 -30.75 -4.27 2.54
CA PHE A 276 -31.13 -3.31 3.56
C PHE A 276 -31.14 -1.91 2.95
N ARG A 277 -32.26 -1.20 3.07
CA ARG A 277 -32.39 0.18 2.60
C ARG A 277 -32.60 1.10 3.79
N PHE A 278 -31.74 2.09 3.91
CA PHE A 278 -31.80 3.12 4.93
C PHE A 278 -32.19 4.44 4.28
N ASN A 279 -33.30 5.04 4.73
CA ASN A 279 -33.81 6.31 4.22
C ASN A 279 -33.54 7.40 5.27
N PHE A 280 -32.60 8.29 4.96
CA PHE A 280 -32.16 9.39 5.82
C PHE A 280 -32.74 10.73 5.40
N GLY A 281 -32.88 11.65 6.35
CA GLY A 281 -33.30 13.04 6.10
C GLY A 281 -34.82 13.23 6.04
N ASP A 282 -35.30 14.13 5.17
CA ASP A 282 -36.73 14.38 4.99
C ASP A 282 -37.41 13.19 4.28
N ARG A 283 -38.31 12.53 4.99
CA ARG A 283 -39.02 11.33 4.52
C ARG A 283 -40.38 11.63 3.89
N THR A 284 -40.75 12.91 3.79
CA THR A 284 -42.05 13.38 3.28
C THR A 284 -41.99 13.92 1.85
N GLN A 285 -40.84 14.43 1.40
CA GLN A 285 -40.69 14.98 0.04
C GLN A 285 -40.46 13.89 -1.05
N GLY A 286 -41.18 14.03 -2.18
CA GLY A 286 -41.02 13.22 -3.39
C GLY A 286 -41.98 12.03 -3.52
N LEU A 287 -43.18 12.16 -2.97
CA LEU A 287 -44.32 11.27 -3.20
C LEU A 287 -45.05 11.72 -4.49
N ALA A 288 -44.44 11.48 -5.65
CA ALA A 288 -45.19 11.49 -6.90
C ALA A 288 -45.86 10.11 -7.07
N PRO A 289 -47.13 10.03 -7.50
CA PRO A 289 -47.77 8.76 -7.81
C PRO A 289 -46.94 7.99 -8.85
N ALA A 290 -47.04 6.65 -8.79
CA ALA A 290 -46.37 5.76 -9.72
C ALA A 290 -46.50 6.23 -11.18
N GLU A 291 -45.41 6.17 -11.93
CA GLU A 291 -45.42 6.43 -13.37
C GLU A 291 -46.51 5.58 -14.06
N PRO A 292 -47.18 6.10 -15.11
CA PRO A 292 -48.26 5.39 -15.76
C PRO A 292 -47.75 4.08 -16.38
N PHE A 293 -48.59 3.06 -16.22
CA PHE A 293 -48.47 1.73 -16.81
C PHE A 293 -48.19 1.81 -18.32
N TRP A 294 -47.10 1.16 -18.76
CA TRP A 294 -46.82 0.89 -20.17
C TRP A 294 -47.20 -0.56 -20.44
N ASP A 295 -48.07 -0.78 -21.44
CA ASP A 295 -48.36 -2.14 -21.91
C ASP A 295 -47.12 -2.76 -22.59
N ALA A 296 -47.16 -4.07 -22.87
CA ALA A 296 -46.08 -4.79 -23.54
C ALA A 296 -45.75 -4.27 -24.97
N ASN A 297 -46.53 -3.31 -25.49
CA ASN A 297 -46.37 -2.68 -26.80
C ASN A 297 -45.81 -1.25 -26.71
N GLY A 298 -45.55 -0.72 -25.50
CA GLY A 298 -44.94 0.60 -25.30
C GLY A 298 -45.92 1.77 -25.39
N ASN A 299 -47.23 1.55 -25.19
CA ASN A 299 -48.22 2.63 -25.16
C ASN A 299 -48.61 2.94 -23.71
N GLY A 300 -48.53 4.22 -23.30
CA GLY A 300 -49.00 4.66 -21.99
C GLY A 300 -50.52 4.67 -21.94
N VAL A 301 -51.12 3.89 -21.03
CA VAL A 301 -52.57 3.86 -20.84
C VAL A 301 -52.97 4.96 -19.87
N TYR A 302 -53.71 5.96 -20.37
CA TYR A 302 -54.43 6.92 -19.53
C TYR A 302 -55.90 6.53 -19.52
N ASP A 303 -56.46 6.24 -18.34
CA ASP A 303 -57.89 6.06 -18.20
C ASP A 303 -58.60 7.40 -18.44
N ARG A 304 -59.55 7.43 -19.38
CA ARG A 304 -60.42 8.57 -19.65
C ARG A 304 -61.77 8.29 -19.02
N GLY A 305 -62.01 8.86 -17.85
CA GLY A 305 -63.33 8.88 -17.24
C GLY A 305 -64.41 9.44 -18.17
N THR A 306 -65.64 8.97 -18.00
CA THR A 306 -66.82 9.19 -18.86
C THR A 306 -67.28 10.65 -19.03
N ASN A 307 -66.62 11.62 -18.37
CA ASN A 307 -66.98 13.05 -18.44
C ASN A 307 -65.92 13.95 -19.11
N GLY A 308 -64.82 13.39 -19.62
CA GLY A 308 -63.85 14.14 -20.44
C GLY A 308 -63.03 15.22 -19.70
N LEU A 309 -63.01 15.21 -18.37
CA LEU A 309 -62.11 16.03 -17.54
C LEU A 309 -61.07 15.13 -16.85
N PHE A 310 -59.85 15.66 -16.67
CA PHE A 310 -58.80 15.01 -15.89
C PHE A 310 -59.15 15.09 -14.39
N GLU A 311 -59.71 14.02 -13.84
CA GLU A 311 -59.88 13.86 -12.39
C GLU A 311 -58.74 13.00 -11.82
N SER A 312 -58.08 13.52 -10.78
CA SER A 312 -56.87 12.96 -10.17
C SER A 312 -57.20 12.16 -8.91
N PHE A 313 -57.98 11.09 -8.98
CA PHE A 313 -58.12 10.15 -7.86
C PHE A 313 -58.39 8.75 -8.42
N ILE A 314 -57.41 7.85 -8.25
CA ILE A 314 -57.42 6.48 -8.78
C ILE A 314 -58.09 5.58 -7.73
N ASP A 315 -59.20 4.95 -8.09
CA ASP A 315 -59.71 3.74 -7.43
C ASP A 315 -58.86 2.56 -7.92
N LEU A 316 -57.91 2.13 -7.09
CA LEU A 316 -56.87 1.15 -7.46
C LEU A 316 -57.36 -0.30 -7.45
N ASP A 317 -58.50 -0.61 -6.82
CA ASP A 317 -59.05 -1.98 -6.77
C ASP A 317 -60.41 -2.12 -7.48
N GLY A 318 -60.96 -1.03 -8.00
CA GLY A 318 -62.14 -1.01 -8.88
C GLY A 318 -63.45 -1.25 -8.15
N ASP A 319 -63.51 -1.03 -6.83
CA ASP A 319 -64.68 -1.27 -6.00
C ASP A 319 -65.65 -0.05 -5.92
N ASN A 320 -65.33 1.05 -6.60
CA ASN A 320 -66.04 2.33 -6.60
C ASN A 320 -66.22 2.94 -5.20
N ARG A 321 -65.31 2.68 -4.25
CA ARG A 321 -65.27 3.34 -2.94
C ARG A 321 -64.09 4.32 -2.85
N TYR A 322 -64.30 5.36 -2.06
CA TYR A 322 -63.22 6.27 -1.65
C TYR A 322 -62.33 5.54 -0.66
N ASP A 323 -61.17 5.09 -1.14
CA ASP A 323 -60.17 4.46 -0.30
C ASP A 323 -59.50 5.51 0.60
N ASN A 324 -59.54 5.28 1.92
CA ASN A 324 -58.84 6.15 2.88
C ASN A 324 -57.32 6.03 2.66
N VAL A 325 -56.62 7.16 2.82
CA VAL A 325 -55.15 7.30 2.70
C VAL A 325 -54.44 6.08 3.27
N GLN A 326 -53.90 5.22 2.40
CA GLN A 326 -53.27 3.99 2.84
C GLN A 326 -51.96 4.29 3.57
N VAL A 327 -51.74 3.59 4.69
CA VAL A 327 -50.50 3.63 5.47
C VAL A 327 -49.42 2.86 4.72
N TYR A 328 -48.18 3.35 4.72
CA TYR A 328 -47.06 2.69 4.06
C TYR A 328 -46.93 1.25 4.54
N LYS A 329 -47.28 0.27 3.70
CA LYS A 329 -47.04 -1.14 3.99
C LYS A 329 -45.62 -1.50 3.55
N GLN A 330 -44.87 -1.98 4.52
CA GLN A 330 -43.44 -2.23 4.48
C GLN A 330 -43.04 -3.22 3.35
N TYR A 331 -42.66 -2.75 2.16
CA TYR A 331 -42.03 -3.51 1.04
C TYR A 331 -42.60 -4.92 0.73
N ASN A 332 -43.83 -5.21 1.14
CA ASN A 332 -44.48 -6.49 0.89
C ASN A 332 -45.14 -6.42 -0.48
N CYS A 333 -44.93 -7.46 -1.27
CA CYS A 333 -45.60 -7.63 -2.55
C CYS A 333 -47.06 -8.00 -2.28
N GLU A 334 -47.99 -7.14 -2.70
CA GLU A 334 -49.43 -7.42 -2.65
C GLU A 334 -49.92 -7.67 -4.09
N GLN A 335 -50.93 -8.53 -4.23
CA GLN A 335 -51.55 -8.76 -5.53
C GLN A 335 -52.39 -7.53 -5.87
N THR A 336 -51.99 -6.79 -6.89
CA THR A 336 -52.66 -5.54 -7.32
C THR A 336 -53.54 -5.73 -8.55
N GLY A 337 -53.53 -6.92 -9.15
CA GLY A 337 -54.37 -7.22 -10.30
C GLY A 337 -54.22 -8.65 -10.79
N ILE A 338 -54.86 -8.94 -11.92
CA ILE A 338 -54.73 -10.19 -12.69
C ILE A 338 -54.51 -9.76 -14.13
N ASP A 339 -53.49 -10.32 -14.79
CA ASP A 339 -53.22 -10.04 -16.19
C ASP A 339 -54.37 -10.61 -17.05
N GLU A 340 -55.03 -9.73 -17.80
CA GLU A 340 -56.20 -10.08 -18.62
C GLU A 340 -55.87 -11.07 -19.75
N ALA A 341 -54.61 -11.14 -20.21
CA ALA A 341 -54.19 -12.03 -21.29
C ALA A 341 -53.78 -13.43 -20.80
N THR A 342 -53.20 -13.53 -19.60
CA THR A 342 -52.60 -14.77 -19.08
C THR A 342 -53.35 -15.36 -17.88
N GLY A 343 -54.19 -14.57 -17.20
CA GLY A 343 -54.92 -14.97 -15.99
C GLY A 343 -54.03 -15.08 -14.74
N GLU A 344 -52.76 -14.67 -14.82
CA GLU A 344 -51.83 -14.74 -13.71
C GLU A 344 -51.97 -13.54 -12.75
N PRO A 345 -51.83 -13.76 -11.43
CA PRO A 345 -51.88 -12.68 -10.44
C PRO A 345 -50.68 -11.73 -10.60
N ILE A 346 -50.96 -10.44 -10.76
CA ILE A 346 -49.93 -9.38 -10.83
C ILE A 346 -49.61 -8.94 -9.40
N PHE A 347 -48.36 -9.14 -8.99
CA PHE A 347 -47.85 -8.64 -7.72
C PHE A 347 -47.11 -7.32 -7.94
N SER A 348 -47.48 -6.27 -7.21
CA SER A 348 -46.75 -5.01 -7.25
C SER A 348 -46.58 -4.40 -5.87
N ARG A 349 -45.70 -3.40 -5.78
CA ARG A 349 -45.35 -2.74 -4.53
C ARG A 349 -46.24 -1.53 -4.36
N ILE A 350 -47.12 -1.55 -3.35
CA ILE A 350 -47.95 -0.40 -3.01
C ILE A 350 -47.10 0.60 -2.22
N ILE A 351 -46.79 1.75 -2.83
CA ILE A 351 -46.04 2.86 -2.20
C ILE A 351 -47.06 3.93 -1.82
N SER A 352 -47.25 4.17 -0.52
CA SER A 352 -48.27 5.13 -0.05
C SER A 352 -47.75 6.57 0.15
N GLU A 353 -48.67 7.53 0.10
CA GLU A 353 -48.48 8.98 0.03
C GLU A 353 -48.16 9.70 1.38
N ILE A 354 -47.66 9.02 2.42
CA ILE A 354 -47.46 9.67 3.74
C ILE A 354 -45.98 9.86 4.11
N SER A 355 -45.19 8.79 4.25
CA SER A 355 -43.74 8.87 4.54
C SER A 355 -43.06 7.51 4.42
N LYS A 356 -41.79 7.48 4.02
CA LYS A 356 -40.98 6.24 4.02
C LYS A 356 -40.42 5.95 5.42
N PRO A 357 -40.29 4.70 5.88
CA PRO A 357 -39.61 4.34 7.12
C PRO A 357 -38.08 4.50 7.02
N PHE A 358 -37.41 4.67 8.16
CA PHE A 358 -35.95 4.79 8.24
C PHE A 358 -35.21 3.55 7.72
N PHE A 359 -35.72 2.35 8.02
CA PHE A 359 -35.08 1.09 7.71
C PHE A 359 -36.07 0.15 7.02
N GLU A 360 -35.61 -0.45 5.91
CA GLU A 360 -36.36 -1.38 5.09
C GLU A 360 -35.48 -2.58 4.75
N MET A 361 -36.09 -3.77 4.74
CA MET A 361 -35.44 -5.01 4.37
C MET A 361 -36.30 -5.69 3.32
N TYR A 362 -35.68 -6.13 2.22
CA TYR A 362 -36.36 -6.86 1.17
C TYR A 362 -35.43 -7.89 0.52
N ASP A 363 -36.03 -8.97 0.05
CA ASP A 363 -35.40 -10.14 -0.56
C ASP A 363 -35.92 -10.43 -1.98
N THR A 364 -36.84 -9.60 -2.50
CA THR A 364 -37.38 -9.68 -3.87
C THR A 364 -36.95 -8.48 -4.73
N ASN A 365 -36.90 -8.66 -6.05
CA ASN A 365 -36.66 -7.59 -7.02
C ASN A 365 -37.93 -6.75 -7.28
N VAL A 366 -37.81 -5.73 -8.14
CA VAL A 366 -38.85 -4.72 -8.41
C VAL A 366 -40.16 -5.34 -8.92
N ASP A 367 -40.04 -6.43 -9.67
CA ASP A 367 -41.09 -7.27 -10.24
C ASP A 367 -41.79 -8.19 -9.22
N CYS A 368 -41.36 -8.20 -7.94
CA CYS A 368 -42.01 -8.93 -6.84
C CYS A 368 -42.10 -10.47 -6.99
N ILE A 369 -41.68 -11.03 -8.12
CA ILE A 369 -41.69 -12.45 -8.44
C ILE A 369 -40.27 -13.03 -8.36
N THR A 370 -39.27 -12.31 -8.88
CA THR A 370 -37.88 -12.78 -8.80
C THR A 370 -37.24 -12.46 -7.45
N GLY A 371 -36.58 -13.45 -6.85
CA GLY A 371 -35.73 -13.22 -5.69
C GLY A 371 -34.60 -12.25 -6.02
N ALA A 372 -34.26 -11.37 -5.09
CA ALA A 372 -33.10 -10.50 -5.22
C ALA A 372 -31.85 -11.38 -5.24
N THR A 373 -31.15 -11.40 -6.37
CA THR A 373 -29.88 -12.12 -6.52
C THR A 373 -28.74 -11.13 -6.72
N THR A 374 -27.57 -11.49 -6.19
CA THR A 374 -26.31 -10.80 -6.46
C THR A 374 -25.48 -11.67 -7.39
N ASN A 375 -25.11 -11.10 -8.55
CA ASN A 375 -24.27 -11.75 -9.53
C ASN A 375 -22.80 -11.67 -9.11
N TYR A 376 -22.26 -12.79 -8.62
CA TYR A 376 -20.86 -12.88 -8.23
C TYR A 376 -20.04 -13.69 -9.24
N ALA A 377 -19.23 -13.00 -10.04
CA ALA A 377 -18.45 -13.63 -11.09
C ALA A 377 -17.41 -14.63 -10.53
N TYR A 378 -17.29 -15.79 -11.18
CA TYR A 378 -16.41 -16.89 -10.71
C TYR A 378 -14.96 -16.44 -10.51
N TYR A 379 -14.45 -15.61 -11.42
CA TYR A 379 -13.08 -15.10 -11.35
C TYR A 379 -12.81 -14.22 -10.12
N LYS A 380 -13.82 -13.50 -9.60
CA LYS A 380 -13.69 -12.76 -8.33
C LYS A 380 -13.69 -13.73 -7.15
N GLY A 381 -14.49 -14.80 -7.25
CA GLY A 381 -14.61 -15.87 -6.26
C GLY A 381 -13.32 -16.64 -5.98
N ILE A 382 -12.53 -16.92 -7.01
CA ILE A 382 -11.32 -17.75 -6.90
C ILE A 382 -10.23 -17.02 -6.08
N VAL A 383 -10.16 -15.69 -6.16
CA VAL A 383 -9.15 -14.88 -5.44
C VAL A 383 -9.11 -15.16 -3.94
N PRO A 384 -10.20 -14.98 -3.17
CA PRO A 384 -10.19 -15.30 -1.75
C PRO A 384 -9.94 -16.78 -1.46
N ALA A 385 -10.47 -17.70 -2.27
CA ALA A 385 -10.25 -19.13 -2.07
C ALA A 385 -8.76 -19.51 -2.13
N VAL A 386 -8.04 -19.03 -3.15
CA VAL A 386 -6.61 -19.28 -3.34
C VAL A 386 -5.77 -18.60 -2.25
N ILE A 387 -6.09 -17.37 -1.86
CA ILE A 387 -5.29 -16.66 -0.86
C ILE A 387 -5.52 -17.20 0.55
N PHE A 388 -6.76 -17.33 1.01
CA PHE A 388 -7.00 -17.85 2.37
C PHE A 388 -6.49 -19.29 2.54
N SER A 389 -6.56 -20.13 1.50
CA SER A 389 -5.96 -21.47 1.53
C SER A 389 -4.43 -21.42 1.59
N SER A 390 -3.77 -20.61 0.74
CA SER A 390 -2.30 -20.46 0.78
C SER A 390 -1.81 -19.95 2.15
N VAL A 391 -2.57 -19.06 2.77
CA VAL A 391 -2.29 -18.50 4.10
C VAL A 391 -2.50 -19.54 5.19
N ALA A 392 -3.57 -20.34 5.10
CA ALA A 392 -3.80 -21.46 6.01
C ALA A 392 -2.65 -22.47 5.94
N ILE A 393 -2.17 -22.79 4.74
CA ILE A 393 -1.00 -23.65 4.52
C ILE A 393 0.25 -23.02 5.14
N LEU A 394 0.50 -21.73 4.94
CA LEU A 394 1.62 -21.03 5.58
C LEU A 394 1.51 -21.08 7.11
N LEU A 395 0.32 -20.89 7.67
CA LEU A 395 0.10 -20.92 9.11
C LEU A 395 0.38 -22.31 9.69
N LEU A 396 -0.05 -23.37 9.01
CA LEU A 396 0.32 -24.75 9.35
C LEU A 396 1.83 -24.95 9.25
N LEU A 397 2.48 -24.45 8.20
CA LEU A 397 3.92 -24.51 8.03
C LEU A 397 4.65 -23.84 9.21
N LEU A 398 4.25 -22.64 9.61
CA LEU A 398 4.92 -21.87 10.66
C LEU A 398 4.66 -22.40 12.08
N THR A 399 3.49 -22.98 12.31
CA THR A 399 3.10 -23.47 13.65
C THR A 399 3.51 -24.93 13.88
N LYS A 400 3.38 -25.80 12.87
CA LYS A 400 3.55 -27.25 13.04
C LYS A 400 4.91 -27.77 12.58
N THR A 401 5.64 -27.08 11.67
CA THR A 401 6.89 -27.62 11.11
C THR A 401 8.15 -27.21 11.90
N ARG A 402 9.25 -27.96 11.67
CA ARG A 402 10.60 -27.63 12.19
C ARG A 402 11.10 -26.29 11.64
N LEU A 403 10.78 -25.95 10.39
CA LEU A 403 11.16 -24.68 9.79
C LEU A 403 10.51 -23.52 10.55
N GLY A 404 9.22 -23.62 10.85
CA GLY A 404 8.49 -22.65 11.65
C GLY A 404 9.05 -22.43 13.06
N ARG A 405 9.52 -23.50 13.72
CA ARG A 405 10.22 -23.37 15.02
C ARG A 405 11.54 -22.61 14.90
N LYS A 406 12.35 -22.89 13.87
CA LYS A 406 13.60 -22.16 13.60
C LYS A 406 13.34 -20.69 13.29
N MET A 407 12.30 -20.39 12.50
CA MET A 407 11.90 -19.01 12.17
C MET A 407 11.52 -18.22 13.43
N ARG A 408 10.73 -18.81 14.33
CA ARG A 408 10.40 -18.16 15.62
C ARG A 408 11.62 -17.92 16.50
N ALA A 409 12.51 -18.90 16.63
CA ALA A 409 13.75 -18.73 17.38
C ALA A 409 14.63 -17.59 16.82
N VAL A 410 14.75 -17.49 15.49
CA VAL A 410 15.50 -16.41 14.82
C VAL A 410 14.80 -15.07 14.98
N ALA A 411 13.46 -15.03 14.91
CA ALA A 411 12.67 -13.82 15.14
C ALA A 411 12.89 -13.26 16.56
N ASP A 412 12.90 -14.14 17.57
CA ASP A 412 13.07 -13.76 18.98
C ASP A 412 14.48 -13.25 19.26
N ASN A 413 15.51 -14.02 18.89
CA ASN A 413 16.90 -13.59 19.01
C ASN A 413 17.80 -14.30 17.97
N PRO A 414 18.21 -13.60 16.89
CA PRO A 414 19.08 -14.17 15.87
C PRO A 414 20.43 -14.65 16.42
N GLU A 415 21.02 -13.91 17.36
CA GLU A 415 22.34 -14.24 17.92
C GLU A 415 22.27 -15.52 18.77
N LEU A 416 21.27 -15.64 19.64
CA LEU A 416 21.02 -16.85 20.44
C LEU A 416 20.61 -18.07 19.58
N ALA A 417 19.87 -17.84 18.51
CA ALA A 417 19.56 -18.89 17.55
C ALA A 417 20.83 -19.39 16.86
N SER A 418 21.75 -18.49 16.50
CA SER A 418 23.02 -18.83 15.86
C SER A 418 23.95 -19.64 16.78
N SER A 419 24.02 -19.31 18.07
CA SER A 419 24.79 -20.09 19.06
C SER A 419 24.19 -21.46 19.33
N SER A 420 22.87 -21.61 19.14
CA SER A 420 22.14 -22.88 19.19
C SER A 420 22.28 -23.73 17.91
N GLY A 421 23.16 -23.36 16.97
CA GLY A 421 23.41 -24.08 15.72
C GLY A 421 22.38 -23.85 14.60
N ILE A 422 21.49 -22.87 14.75
CA ILE A 422 20.53 -22.49 13.70
C ILE A 422 21.22 -21.54 12.71
N ASN A 423 21.25 -21.93 11.43
CA ASN A 423 21.76 -21.04 10.39
C ASN A 423 20.76 -19.90 10.11
N VAL A 424 20.99 -18.74 10.74
CA VAL A 424 20.17 -17.53 10.63
C VAL A 424 20.03 -17.06 9.19
N GLU A 425 21.12 -17.06 8.42
CA GLU A 425 21.12 -16.62 7.03
C GLU A 425 20.16 -17.47 6.17
N ARG A 426 20.19 -18.80 6.33
CA ARG A 426 19.28 -19.70 5.61
C ARG A 426 17.82 -19.46 6.02
N VAL A 427 17.55 -19.21 7.29
CA VAL A 427 16.20 -18.92 7.79
C VAL A 427 15.67 -17.58 7.26
N GLN A 428 16.53 -16.57 7.16
CA GLN A 428 16.19 -15.28 6.56
C GLN A 428 15.91 -15.39 5.06
N LEU A 429 16.70 -16.20 4.33
CA LEU A 429 16.47 -16.47 2.90
C LEU A 429 15.18 -17.24 2.64
N THR A 430 14.86 -18.26 3.45
CA THR A 430 13.58 -18.98 3.31
C THR A 430 12.40 -18.11 3.69
N SER A 431 12.57 -17.20 4.66
CA SER A 431 11.57 -16.18 4.97
C SER A 431 11.35 -15.22 3.81
N ALA A 432 12.42 -14.78 3.13
CA ALA A 432 12.33 -13.92 1.95
C ALA A 432 11.61 -14.64 0.79
N PHE A 433 11.93 -15.92 0.57
CA PHE A 433 11.27 -16.76 -0.44
C PHE A 433 9.76 -16.92 -0.17
N LEU A 434 9.38 -17.35 1.03
CA LEU A 434 7.96 -17.57 1.38
C LEU A 434 7.17 -16.25 1.35
N SER A 435 7.78 -15.15 1.81
CA SER A 435 7.15 -13.84 1.81
C SER A 435 6.88 -13.35 0.38
N ALA A 436 7.92 -13.29 -0.46
CA ALA A 436 7.79 -12.85 -1.84
C ALA A 436 6.87 -13.79 -2.65
N GLY A 437 6.97 -15.10 -2.43
CA GLY A 437 6.15 -16.12 -3.09
C GLY A 437 4.66 -15.95 -2.85
N ILE A 438 4.23 -15.72 -1.61
CA ILE A 438 2.80 -15.51 -1.30
C ILE A 438 2.29 -14.21 -1.91
N SER A 439 3.09 -13.14 -1.87
CA SER A 439 2.71 -11.89 -2.52
C SER A 439 2.66 -12.03 -4.04
N GLY A 440 3.58 -12.77 -4.67
CA GLY A 440 3.53 -13.07 -6.09
C GLY A 440 2.33 -13.89 -6.51
N LEU A 441 2.00 -14.94 -5.75
CA LEU A 441 0.79 -15.73 -5.97
C LEU A 441 -0.48 -14.87 -5.83
N GLY A 442 -0.51 -13.95 -4.86
CA GLY A 442 -1.53 -12.92 -4.72
C GLY A 442 -1.65 -12.01 -5.93
N GLY A 443 -0.51 -11.56 -6.47
CA GLY A 443 -0.47 -10.73 -7.67
C GLY A 443 -1.01 -11.42 -8.90
N ALA A 444 -0.60 -12.67 -9.13
CA ALA A 444 -1.02 -13.47 -10.28
C ALA A 444 -2.54 -13.69 -10.27
N ILE A 445 -3.13 -14.06 -9.13
CA ILE A 445 -4.58 -14.27 -9.06
C ILE A 445 -5.35 -12.94 -9.14
N PHE A 446 -4.82 -11.87 -8.56
CA PHE A 446 -5.49 -10.57 -8.56
C PHE A 446 -5.46 -9.89 -9.93
N ALA A 447 -4.45 -10.16 -10.76
CA ALA A 447 -4.30 -9.67 -12.14
C ALA A 447 -5.49 -10.02 -13.05
N ILE A 448 -6.30 -10.98 -12.64
CA ILE A 448 -7.53 -11.44 -13.30
C ILE A 448 -8.73 -10.53 -12.99
N THR A 449 -8.69 -9.78 -11.89
CA THR A 449 -9.87 -9.03 -11.44
C THR A 449 -9.99 -7.66 -12.08
N LEU A 450 -8.86 -7.04 -12.41
CA LEU A 450 -8.80 -5.67 -12.91
C LEU A 450 -7.55 -5.42 -13.71
N ARG A 451 -7.65 -4.46 -14.64
CA ARG A 451 -6.54 -4.01 -15.46
C ARG A 451 -5.50 -3.35 -14.56
N TYR A 452 -4.24 -3.73 -14.74
CA TYR A 452 -3.12 -3.29 -13.93
C TYR A 452 -2.02 -2.66 -14.79
N ASN A 453 -1.22 -1.83 -14.14
CA ASN A 453 0.02 -1.28 -14.64
C ASN A 453 1.10 -1.45 -13.55
N PRO A 454 2.39 -1.15 -13.83
CA PRO A 454 3.44 -1.34 -12.82
C PRO A 454 3.29 -0.47 -11.55
N GLU A 455 2.45 0.58 -11.55
CA GLU A 455 2.15 1.39 -10.35
C GLU A 455 1.04 0.77 -9.46
N THR A 456 0.22 -0.12 -10.02
CA THR A 456 -0.98 -0.67 -9.36
C THR A 456 -0.66 -1.40 -8.05
N ALA A 457 0.45 -2.13 -7.97
CA ALA A 457 0.75 -2.86 -6.74
C ALA A 457 1.15 -1.94 -5.58
N PHE A 458 1.78 -0.79 -5.86
CA PHE A 458 2.18 0.15 -4.82
C PHE A 458 0.98 0.83 -4.16
N THR A 459 -0.10 1.07 -4.90
CA THR A 459 -1.34 1.62 -4.32
C THR A 459 -2.00 0.62 -3.37
N LEU A 460 -1.82 -0.69 -3.59
CA LEU A 460 -2.27 -1.76 -2.70
C LEU A 460 -1.36 -1.97 -1.47
N LEU A 461 -0.13 -1.44 -1.50
CA LEU A 461 0.80 -1.54 -0.38
C LEU A 461 0.29 -0.79 0.85
N LEU A 462 -0.27 0.41 0.65
CA LEU A 462 -0.68 1.29 1.73
C LEU A 462 -1.85 0.70 2.56
N PRO A 463 -2.95 0.19 1.97
CA PRO A 463 -4.00 -0.48 2.73
C PRO A 463 -3.48 -1.76 3.41
N SER A 464 -2.50 -2.43 2.82
CA SER A 464 -1.85 -3.60 3.42
C SER A 464 -1.03 -3.23 4.67
N PHE A 465 -0.47 -2.02 4.74
CA PHE A 465 0.08 -1.51 6.00
C PHE A 465 -0.99 -1.31 7.06
N ALA A 466 -2.18 -0.82 6.69
CA ALA A 466 -3.29 -0.73 7.64
C ALA A 466 -3.61 -2.10 8.27
N VAL A 467 -3.61 -3.16 7.45
CA VAL A 467 -3.81 -4.54 7.92
C VAL A 467 -2.73 -4.98 8.91
N ILE A 468 -1.45 -4.76 8.61
CA ILE A 468 -0.34 -5.19 9.49
C ILE A 468 -0.35 -4.44 10.81
N VAL A 469 -0.63 -3.14 10.75
CA VAL A 469 -0.64 -2.29 11.93
C VAL A 469 -1.81 -2.67 12.84
N LEU A 470 -3.01 -2.80 12.27
CA LEU A 470 -4.20 -3.25 12.99
C LEU A 470 -4.02 -4.67 13.56
N GLY A 471 -3.43 -5.57 12.76
CA GLY A 471 -3.14 -6.95 13.12
C GLY A 471 -1.97 -7.15 14.06
N THR A 472 -1.29 -6.06 14.46
CA THR A 472 0.00 -6.04 15.16
C THR A 472 1.14 -6.61 14.33
N ILE A 473 2.23 -5.82 14.21
CA ILE A 473 3.40 -6.18 13.41
C ILE A 473 3.96 -7.55 13.85
N GLY A 474 4.04 -8.50 12.91
CA GLY A 474 4.62 -9.83 13.14
C GLY A 474 3.62 -10.91 13.60
N SER A 475 2.33 -10.58 13.73
CA SER A 475 1.25 -11.53 14.02
C SER A 475 0.46 -11.91 12.77
N ILE A 476 0.66 -13.15 12.29
CA ILE A 476 -0.07 -13.67 11.11
C ILE A 476 -1.58 -13.84 11.39
N PRO A 477 -2.01 -14.43 12.53
CA PRO A 477 -3.43 -14.50 12.84
C PRO A 477 -4.08 -13.11 12.98
N GLY A 478 -3.35 -12.15 13.55
CA GLY A 478 -3.80 -10.77 13.63
C GLY A 478 -3.97 -10.13 12.25
N ALA A 479 -3.04 -10.37 11.32
CA ALA A 479 -3.16 -9.90 9.94
C ALA A 479 -4.39 -10.48 9.20
N ILE A 480 -4.76 -11.74 9.45
CA ILE A 480 -5.97 -12.35 8.86
C ILE A 480 -7.23 -11.60 9.32
N ILE A 481 -7.41 -11.43 10.63
CA ILE A 481 -8.57 -10.72 11.20
C ILE A 481 -8.58 -9.26 10.73
N ALA A 482 -7.43 -8.60 10.77
CA ALA A 482 -7.29 -7.22 10.33
C ALA A 482 -7.61 -7.04 8.84
N SER A 483 -7.24 -7.99 7.98
CA SER A 483 -7.56 -7.93 6.55
C SER A 483 -9.06 -8.02 6.29
N LEU A 484 -9.78 -8.84 7.06
CA LEU A 484 -11.24 -8.93 6.99
C LEU A 484 -11.89 -7.64 7.46
N ILE A 485 -11.41 -7.04 8.55
CA ILE A 485 -11.93 -5.75 9.04
C ILE A 485 -11.69 -4.65 8.01
N VAL A 486 -10.45 -4.51 7.50
CA VAL A 486 -10.10 -3.47 6.53
C VAL A 486 -10.84 -3.68 5.19
N GLY A 487 -10.96 -4.93 4.73
CA GLY A 487 -11.76 -5.29 3.56
C GLY A 487 -13.24 -4.97 3.75
N PHE A 488 -13.79 -5.22 4.94
CA PHE A 488 -15.16 -4.89 5.29
C PHE A 488 -15.41 -3.38 5.31
N VAL A 489 -14.52 -2.61 5.94
CA VAL A 489 -14.60 -1.14 5.97
C VAL A 489 -14.63 -0.59 4.54
N ARG A 490 -13.78 -1.10 3.64
CA ARG A 490 -13.78 -0.71 2.23
C ARG A 490 -15.08 -1.11 1.52
N ALA A 491 -15.50 -2.37 1.63
CA ALA A 491 -16.69 -2.88 0.95
C ALA A 491 -17.99 -2.19 1.42
N LEU A 492 -18.10 -1.90 2.73
CA LEU A 492 -19.23 -1.18 3.31
C LEU A 492 -19.24 0.30 2.91
N SER A 493 -18.08 0.93 2.79
CA SER A 493 -17.99 2.36 2.50
C SER A 493 -18.49 2.74 1.11
N SER A 494 -18.33 1.86 0.11
CA SER A 494 -18.72 2.14 -1.27
C SER A 494 -20.22 2.45 -1.43
N PRO A 495 -21.16 1.57 -1.00
CA PRO A 495 -22.59 1.87 -1.11
C PRO A 495 -23.03 3.06 -0.24
N ILE A 496 -22.39 3.29 0.90
CA ILE A 496 -22.66 4.46 1.77
C ILE A 496 -22.30 5.76 1.04
N LEU A 497 -21.10 5.84 0.46
CA LEU A 497 -20.63 7.02 -0.26
C LEU A 497 -21.45 7.28 -1.53
N ILE A 498 -21.90 6.23 -2.24
CA ILE A 498 -22.80 6.34 -3.39
C ILE A 498 -24.15 6.92 -2.95
N GLY A 499 -24.75 6.38 -1.88
CA GLY A 499 -26.08 6.79 -1.41
C GLY A 499 -26.13 8.22 -0.89
N ILE A 500 -25.04 8.71 -0.28
CA ILE A 500 -24.94 10.08 0.27
C ILE A 500 -24.45 11.08 -0.79
N GLY A 501 -23.54 10.67 -1.69
CA GLY A 501 -22.92 11.56 -2.66
C GLY A 501 -23.91 12.16 -3.67
N GLY A 502 -24.92 11.40 -4.09
CA GLY A 502 -25.96 11.90 -5.01
C GLY A 502 -26.75 13.09 -4.45
N PRO A 503 -27.43 12.94 -3.29
CA PRO A 503 -28.21 14.01 -2.66
C PRO A 503 -27.44 15.28 -2.33
N LEU A 504 -26.13 15.19 -2.06
CA LEU A 504 -25.29 16.35 -1.77
C LEU A 504 -24.74 17.05 -3.03
N ASP A 505 -25.11 16.59 -4.24
CA ASP A 505 -24.52 17.00 -5.52
C ASP A 505 -22.98 16.74 -5.59
N ARG A 506 -22.54 15.65 -4.96
CA ARG A 506 -21.14 15.23 -4.85
C ARG A 506 -20.94 13.82 -5.40
N SER A 507 -21.21 13.64 -6.69
CA SER A 507 -21.09 12.35 -7.40
C SER A 507 -19.69 11.70 -7.34
N ASN A 508 -18.64 12.49 -7.14
CA ASN A 508 -17.26 12.02 -7.02
C ASN A 508 -16.90 11.41 -5.64
N TYR A 509 -17.81 11.43 -4.65
CA TYR A 509 -17.57 10.85 -3.33
C TYR A 509 -17.29 9.35 -3.35
N THR A 510 -17.75 8.67 -4.40
CA THR A 510 -17.46 7.25 -4.65
C THR A 510 -15.96 6.96 -4.72
N ALA A 511 -15.13 7.91 -5.17
CA ALA A 511 -13.69 7.78 -5.22
C ALA A 511 -13.00 7.77 -3.83
N MET A 512 -13.71 8.18 -2.77
CA MET A 512 -13.19 8.18 -1.40
C MET A 512 -13.19 6.78 -0.76
N ASP A 513 -13.80 5.77 -1.40
CA ASP A 513 -13.77 4.38 -0.96
C ASP A 513 -12.33 3.86 -0.74
N GLY A 514 -11.39 4.36 -1.56
CA GLY A 514 -9.94 4.12 -1.51
C GLY A 514 -9.30 4.55 -0.20
N VAL A 515 -9.89 5.54 0.45
CA VAL A 515 -9.30 6.25 1.59
C VAL A 515 -9.77 5.70 2.93
N MET A 516 -10.92 5.05 2.94
CA MET A 516 -11.57 4.56 4.16
C MET A 516 -10.67 3.62 4.98
N PRO A 517 -9.89 2.70 4.38
CA PRO A 517 -8.86 1.95 5.11
C PRO A 517 -7.85 2.83 5.87
N TYR A 518 -7.44 3.97 5.29
CA TYR A 518 -6.45 4.86 5.91
C TYR A 518 -7.05 5.69 7.04
N LEU A 519 -8.26 6.23 6.84
CA LEU A 519 -8.96 6.96 7.90
C LEU A 519 -9.24 6.04 9.09
N PHE A 520 -9.70 4.82 8.79
CA PHE A 520 -9.89 3.80 9.82
C PHE A 520 -8.58 3.43 10.52
N LEU A 521 -7.48 3.28 9.79
CA LEU A 521 -6.16 3.02 10.38
C LEU A 521 -5.74 4.14 11.35
N VAL A 522 -5.81 5.41 10.92
CA VAL A 522 -5.42 6.56 11.73
C VAL A 522 -6.29 6.62 12.99
N ALA A 523 -7.61 6.45 12.84
CA ALA A 523 -8.55 6.39 13.95
C ALA A 523 -8.22 5.27 14.93
N VAL A 524 -7.95 4.06 14.45
CA VAL A 524 -7.59 2.94 15.33
C VAL A 524 -6.26 3.17 16.02
N LEU A 525 -5.23 3.66 15.33
CA LEU A 525 -3.93 3.94 15.96
C LEU A 525 -4.00 5.02 17.04
N MET A 526 -4.91 5.99 16.88
CA MET A 526 -5.17 7.00 17.91
C MET A 526 -5.79 6.42 19.19
N ILE A 527 -6.55 5.32 19.07
CA ILE A 527 -7.19 4.65 20.21
C ILE A 527 -6.29 3.52 20.76
N MET A 528 -5.74 2.70 19.86
CA MET A 528 -5.00 1.46 20.10
C MET A 528 -3.68 1.44 19.31
N PRO A 529 -2.62 2.11 19.82
CA PRO A 529 -1.35 2.28 19.11
C PRO A 529 -0.57 0.98 18.86
N GLU A 530 -0.83 -0.08 19.65
CA GLU A 530 -0.16 -1.38 19.54
C GLU A 530 -0.93 -2.39 18.64
N GLY A 531 -2.10 -1.99 18.14
CA GLY A 531 -2.99 -2.84 17.34
C GLY A 531 -3.82 -3.83 18.17
N ILE A 532 -4.76 -4.52 17.50
CA ILE A 532 -5.67 -5.48 18.13
C ILE A 532 -4.94 -6.77 18.53
N GLY A 533 -3.90 -7.15 17.78
CA GLY A 533 -3.13 -8.37 18.03
C GLY A 533 -2.42 -8.37 19.38
N ASP A 534 -1.87 -7.24 19.81
CA ASP A 534 -1.24 -7.08 21.12
C ASP A 534 -2.26 -7.20 22.26
N ALA A 535 -3.43 -6.56 22.11
CA ALA A 535 -4.53 -6.70 23.07
C ALA A 535 -4.97 -8.17 23.21
N TYR A 536 -5.04 -8.91 22.09
CA TYR A 536 -5.31 -10.33 22.09
C TYR A 536 -4.20 -11.15 22.77
N GLU A 537 -2.92 -10.83 22.55
CA GLU A 537 -1.81 -11.49 23.24
C GLU A 537 -1.81 -11.24 24.75
N LYS A 538 -1.99 -9.99 25.18
CA LYS A 538 -2.13 -9.64 26.61
C LYS A 538 -3.28 -10.39 27.26
N TRP A 539 -4.47 -10.35 26.63
CA TRP A 539 -5.62 -11.11 27.11
C TRP A 539 -5.36 -12.62 27.15
N LYS A 540 -4.68 -13.17 26.14
CA LYS A 540 -4.30 -14.59 26.10
C LYS A 540 -3.32 -14.91 27.24
N ILE A 541 -2.32 -14.07 27.49
CA ILE A 541 -1.36 -14.24 28.59
C ILE A 541 -2.08 -14.18 29.93
N ASP A 542 -2.95 -13.19 30.14
CA ASP A 542 -3.70 -13.04 31.39
C ASP A 542 -4.67 -14.19 31.61
N ARG A 543 -5.38 -14.63 30.57
CA ARG A 543 -6.18 -15.85 30.59
C ARG A 543 -5.34 -17.07 30.96
N LEU A 544 -4.14 -17.21 30.41
CA LEU A 544 -3.23 -18.32 30.72
C LEU A 544 -2.66 -18.23 32.14
N ARG A 545 -2.42 -17.03 32.68
CA ARG A 545 -2.03 -16.79 34.08
C ARG A 545 -3.16 -17.20 35.03
N LEU A 546 -4.37 -16.68 34.80
CA LEU A 546 -5.57 -17.05 35.57
C LEU A 546 -5.85 -18.56 35.49
N LYS A 547 -5.57 -19.18 34.34
CA LYS A 547 -5.70 -20.63 34.16
C LYS A 547 -4.65 -21.41 34.97
N ARG A 548 -3.42 -20.91 35.11
CA ARG A 548 -2.37 -21.54 35.95
C ARG A 548 -2.66 -21.42 37.44
N GLU A 549 -3.36 -20.38 37.84
CA GLU A 549 -3.80 -20.17 39.23
C GLU A 549 -4.99 -21.07 39.60
N ARG A 550 -5.67 -21.68 38.62
CA ARG A 550 -6.77 -22.62 38.84
C ARG A 550 -6.22 -23.96 39.37
N THR A 551 -6.53 -24.29 40.62
CA THR A 551 -6.08 -25.53 41.30
C THR A 551 -6.95 -26.75 40.99
N ASP A 552 -8.13 -26.56 40.40
CA ASP A 552 -9.10 -27.64 40.18
C ASP A 552 -8.78 -28.47 38.94
N LYS A 553 -8.55 -29.78 39.12
CA LYS A 553 -8.39 -30.72 38.01
C LYS A 553 -9.74 -30.99 37.34
N PRO A 554 -9.82 -31.01 35.99
CA PRO A 554 -11.06 -31.29 35.27
C PRO A 554 -11.60 -32.69 35.60
N SER A 555 -12.93 -32.81 35.65
CA SER A 555 -13.61 -34.06 36.01
C SER A 555 -13.26 -35.22 35.06
N LYS A 556 -12.84 -36.36 35.64
CA LYS A 556 -12.52 -37.60 34.91
C LYS A 556 -13.76 -38.20 34.23
N THR A 557 -14.94 -38.09 34.85
CA THR A 557 -16.22 -38.59 34.31
C THR A 557 -16.66 -37.82 33.07
N VAL A 558 -16.55 -36.49 33.10
CA VAL A 558 -16.89 -35.63 31.94
C VAL A 558 -15.94 -35.89 30.77
N THR A 559 -14.66 -36.11 31.04
CA THR A 559 -13.67 -36.50 30.02
C THR A 559 -14.08 -37.78 29.29
N TYR A 560 -14.48 -38.80 30.05
CA TYR A 560 -14.86 -40.09 29.49
C TYR A 560 -16.13 -40.00 28.66
N LEU A 561 -17.15 -39.29 29.16
CA LEU A 561 -18.38 -39.02 28.43
C LEU A 561 -18.11 -38.30 27.10
N LEU A 562 -17.28 -37.25 27.12
CA LEU A 562 -16.89 -36.51 25.91
C LEU A 562 -16.08 -37.36 24.91
N ALA A 563 -15.46 -38.47 25.34
CA ALA A 563 -14.72 -39.38 24.47
C ALA A 563 -15.58 -40.52 23.91
N ILE A 564 -16.64 -40.94 24.61
CA ILE A 564 -17.59 -41.95 24.11
C ILE A 564 -18.47 -41.39 23.00
N PHE A 565 -18.99 -40.17 23.17
CA PHE A 565 -19.87 -39.58 22.18
C PHE A 565 -19.10 -39.30 20.88
N PRO A 566 -19.47 -39.92 19.74
CA PRO A 566 -18.68 -39.86 18.50
C PRO A 566 -18.44 -38.44 18.02
N LEU A 567 -19.47 -37.60 18.02
CA LEU A 567 -19.38 -36.19 17.62
C LEU A 567 -18.40 -35.39 18.48
N THR A 568 -18.44 -35.57 19.81
CA THR A 568 -17.57 -34.83 20.73
C THR A 568 -16.14 -35.38 20.74
N ALA A 569 -15.98 -36.68 20.47
CA ALA A 569 -14.69 -37.34 20.33
C ALA A 569 -13.98 -36.91 19.04
N LEU A 570 -14.70 -36.85 17.91
CA LEU A 570 -14.21 -36.39 16.61
C LEU A 570 -13.78 -34.92 16.62
N LEU A 571 -14.41 -34.09 17.46
CA LEU A 571 -13.98 -32.71 17.70
C LEU A 571 -12.87 -32.58 18.75
N GLY A 572 -12.46 -33.69 19.39
CA GLY A 572 -11.42 -33.69 20.41
C GLY A 572 -11.80 -32.95 21.70
N LEU A 573 -13.10 -32.78 21.99
CA LEU A 573 -13.59 -32.00 23.13
C LEU A 573 -13.12 -32.57 24.48
N HIS A 574 -12.92 -33.89 24.57
CA HIS A 574 -12.34 -34.54 25.76
C HIS A 574 -10.91 -34.07 26.07
N HIS A 575 -10.12 -33.71 25.05
CA HIS A 575 -8.80 -33.09 25.24
C HIS A 575 -8.91 -31.60 25.55
N TRP A 576 -9.88 -30.91 24.94
CA TRP A 576 -10.12 -29.49 25.23
C TRP A 576 -10.54 -29.29 26.68
N TRP A 577 -11.44 -30.13 27.20
CA TRP A 577 -11.84 -30.17 28.60
C TRP A 577 -10.67 -30.45 29.55
N ASN A 578 -9.72 -31.28 29.12
CA ASN A 578 -8.49 -31.58 29.87
C ASN A 578 -7.34 -30.61 29.59
N ASP A 579 -7.63 -29.41 29.09
CA ASP A 579 -6.65 -28.37 28.81
C ASP A 579 -5.56 -28.73 27.77
N ARG A 580 -5.71 -29.84 27.07
CA ARG A 580 -4.86 -30.32 25.96
C ARG A 580 -5.41 -29.82 24.61
N SER A 581 -5.51 -28.50 24.48
CA SER A 581 -6.09 -27.84 23.30
C SER A 581 -5.34 -28.14 21.99
N ASP A 582 -4.06 -28.46 22.05
CA ASP A 582 -3.24 -28.86 20.91
C ASP A 582 -3.67 -30.21 20.32
N ARG A 583 -3.95 -31.19 21.18
CA ARG A 583 -4.48 -32.50 20.76
C ARG A 583 -5.92 -32.37 20.26
N ALA A 584 -6.74 -31.58 20.97
CA ALA A 584 -8.12 -31.30 20.55
C ALA A 584 -8.15 -30.69 19.13
N GLN A 585 -7.34 -29.66 18.89
CA GLN A 585 -7.20 -29.03 17.58
C GLN A 585 -6.75 -30.03 16.51
N THR A 586 -5.77 -30.88 16.81
CA THR A 586 -5.25 -31.84 15.84
C THR A 586 -6.32 -32.86 15.43
N ILE A 587 -7.07 -33.38 16.42
CA ILE A 587 -8.19 -34.30 16.19
C ILE A 587 -9.28 -33.60 15.37
N ALA A 588 -9.71 -32.41 15.79
CA ALA A 588 -10.73 -31.64 15.07
C ALA A 588 -10.33 -31.32 13.63
N THR A 589 -9.07 -30.92 13.39
CA THR A 589 -8.58 -30.63 12.03
C THR A 589 -8.59 -31.85 11.13
N LEU A 590 -8.29 -33.03 11.68
CA LEU A 590 -8.27 -34.28 10.94
C LEU A 590 -9.71 -34.68 10.57
N SER A 591 -10.64 -34.62 11.53
CA SER A 591 -12.06 -34.94 11.30
C SER A 591 -12.70 -33.98 10.29
N ILE A 592 -12.55 -32.66 10.51
CA ILE A 592 -13.11 -31.63 9.61
C ILE A 592 -12.44 -31.71 8.23
N GLY A 593 -11.13 -31.93 8.17
CA GLY A 593 -10.41 -32.08 6.91
C GLY A 593 -10.88 -33.28 6.10
N THR A 594 -11.15 -34.41 6.77
CA THR A 594 -11.70 -35.61 6.12
C THR A 594 -13.11 -35.35 5.59
N TYR A 595 -13.96 -34.65 6.36
CA TYR A 595 -15.31 -34.29 5.91
C TYR A 595 -15.30 -33.32 4.72
N ALA A 596 -14.42 -32.32 4.77
CA ALA A 596 -14.25 -31.38 3.66
C ALA A 596 -13.78 -32.11 2.39
N PHE A 597 -12.81 -33.01 2.51
CA PHE A 597 -12.38 -33.87 1.41
C PHE A 597 -13.54 -34.68 0.84
N HIS A 598 -14.35 -35.29 1.70
CA HIS A 598 -15.55 -36.03 1.28
C HIS A 598 -16.55 -35.17 0.52
N ARG A 599 -16.86 -33.96 0.99
CA ARG A 599 -17.78 -33.07 0.26
C ARG A 599 -17.23 -32.66 -1.11
N ILE A 600 -15.92 -32.45 -1.22
CA ILE A 600 -15.28 -32.12 -2.49
C ILE A 600 -15.26 -33.33 -3.42
N ALA A 601 -14.81 -34.50 -2.94
CA ALA A 601 -14.73 -35.72 -3.72
C ALA A 601 -16.11 -36.21 -4.16
N SER A 602 -17.12 -36.11 -3.29
CA SER A 602 -18.51 -36.41 -3.63
C SER A 602 -19.07 -35.45 -4.68
N PHE A 603 -18.75 -34.14 -4.60
CA PHE A 603 -19.16 -33.17 -5.62
C PHE A 603 -18.50 -33.45 -6.97
N ILE A 604 -17.19 -33.77 -6.97
CA ILE A 604 -16.46 -34.16 -8.17
C ILE A 604 -17.08 -35.43 -8.74
N HIS A 605 -17.29 -36.46 -7.92
CA HIS A 605 -17.93 -37.71 -8.34
C HIS A 605 -19.27 -37.45 -9.04
N THR A 606 -20.20 -36.73 -8.41
CA THR A 606 -21.56 -36.51 -8.97
C THR A 606 -21.56 -35.69 -10.26
N ASN A 607 -20.62 -34.75 -10.43
CA ASN A 607 -20.58 -33.83 -11.58
C ASN A 607 -19.50 -34.18 -12.60
N SER A 608 -18.95 -35.39 -12.57
CA SER A 608 -17.93 -35.84 -13.52
C SER A 608 -18.35 -37.15 -14.19
N PHE A 609 -17.49 -37.65 -15.09
CA PHE A 609 -17.64 -38.92 -15.81
C PHE A 609 -17.22 -40.15 -15.00
N SER A 610 -17.33 -40.10 -13.67
CA SER A 610 -17.03 -41.27 -12.83
C SER A 610 -18.11 -42.35 -13.02
N PRO A 611 -17.77 -43.65 -12.99
CA PRO A 611 -18.74 -44.74 -13.11
C PRO A 611 -19.86 -44.63 -12.08
N GLY A 612 -21.11 -44.61 -12.55
CA GLY A 612 -22.30 -44.51 -11.69
C GLY A 612 -22.63 -43.09 -11.21
N ALA A 613 -21.95 -42.06 -11.73
CA ALA A 613 -22.31 -40.67 -11.49
C ALA A 613 -23.39 -40.18 -12.46
N CYS A 614 -24.41 -39.50 -11.94
CA CYS A 614 -25.49 -38.90 -12.71
C CYS A 614 -25.75 -37.48 -12.17
N SER A 615 -25.51 -36.48 -13.01
CA SER A 615 -25.79 -35.06 -12.79
C SER A 615 -27.24 -34.73 -13.17
N ASP A 616 -27.68 -33.50 -12.91
CA ASP A 616 -29.03 -33.05 -13.24
C ASP A 616 -29.38 -33.23 -14.74
N SER A 617 -28.38 -33.15 -15.62
CA SER A 617 -28.54 -33.41 -17.05
C SER A 617 -28.85 -34.88 -17.36
N CYS A 618 -28.13 -35.81 -16.71
CA CYS A 618 -28.40 -37.26 -16.81
C CYS A 618 -29.77 -37.59 -16.19
N ALA A 619 -30.12 -36.99 -15.05
CA ALA A 619 -31.40 -37.23 -14.38
C ALA A 619 -32.62 -36.73 -15.17
N SER A 620 -32.42 -35.82 -16.13
CA SER A 620 -33.48 -35.27 -16.98
C SER A 620 -33.84 -36.16 -18.18
N ASP A 621 -32.97 -37.10 -18.56
CA ASP A 621 -33.18 -38.00 -19.70
C ASP A 621 -33.32 -39.44 -19.21
N ALA A 622 -34.50 -40.04 -19.42
CA ALA A 622 -34.80 -41.39 -18.93
C ALA A 622 -34.04 -42.51 -19.67
N SER A 623 -33.34 -42.18 -20.75
CA SER A 623 -32.58 -43.14 -21.57
C SER A 623 -31.12 -43.31 -21.15
N VAL A 624 -30.66 -42.52 -20.18
CA VAL A 624 -29.25 -42.37 -19.82
C VAL A 624 -29.06 -42.65 -18.32
N GLU A 625 -28.19 -43.59 -17.95
CA GLU A 625 -27.97 -43.96 -16.53
C GLU A 625 -26.80 -43.21 -15.88
N THR A 626 -25.83 -42.76 -16.68
CA THR A 626 -24.64 -42.05 -16.18
C THR A 626 -24.30 -40.81 -17.01
N ASN A 627 -23.52 -39.90 -16.43
CA ASN A 627 -22.99 -38.71 -17.14
C ASN A 627 -22.17 -39.06 -18.38
N LEU A 628 -21.52 -40.22 -18.37
CA LEU A 628 -20.69 -40.70 -19.47
C LEU A 628 -21.55 -41.21 -20.64
N ASP A 629 -22.69 -41.83 -20.33
CA ASP A 629 -23.64 -42.33 -21.32
C ASP A 629 -24.30 -41.19 -22.13
N ILE A 630 -24.30 -39.95 -21.61
CA ILE A 630 -24.75 -38.75 -22.35
C ILE A 630 -23.88 -38.55 -23.61
N LEU A 631 -22.58 -38.86 -23.54
CA LEU A 631 -21.64 -38.68 -24.65
C LEU A 631 -21.57 -39.91 -25.56
N LEU A 632 -21.76 -41.11 -25.01
CA LEU A 632 -21.52 -42.39 -25.69
C LEU A 632 -22.78 -43.09 -26.19
N GLY A 633 -23.97 -42.65 -25.76
CA GLY A 633 -25.18 -43.45 -25.88
C GLY A 633 -25.11 -44.70 -24.99
N SER A 634 -25.94 -45.71 -25.29
CA SER A 634 -26.13 -46.92 -24.45
C SER A 634 -24.90 -47.81 -24.27
N ASP A 635 -23.78 -47.50 -24.94
CA ASP A 635 -22.70 -48.44 -25.15
C ASP A 635 -21.57 -48.30 -24.12
N GLY A 636 -21.54 -47.20 -23.35
CA GLY A 636 -20.73 -47.03 -22.12
C GLY A 636 -19.21 -47.15 -22.25
N VAL A 637 -18.67 -47.29 -23.47
CA VAL A 637 -17.24 -47.44 -23.76
C VAL A 637 -16.76 -46.31 -24.66
N LEU A 638 -15.84 -45.49 -24.16
CA LEU A 638 -15.25 -44.38 -24.92
C LEU A 638 -14.33 -44.95 -26.01
N GLN A 639 -14.68 -44.72 -27.28
CA GLN A 639 -13.86 -45.10 -28.42
C GLN A 639 -13.24 -43.86 -29.09
N PRO A 640 -12.14 -44.00 -29.85
CA PRO A 640 -11.57 -42.89 -30.60
C PRO A 640 -12.56 -42.25 -31.61
N GLU A 641 -13.54 -43.03 -32.07
CA GLU A 641 -14.61 -42.57 -32.97
C GLU A 641 -15.57 -41.56 -32.32
N ASP A 642 -15.67 -41.53 -30.99
CA ASP A 642 -16.54 -40.61 -30.24
C ASP A 642 -15.89 -39.23 -30.03
N SER A 643 -14.71 -39.01 -30.62
CA SER A 643 -13.99 -37.74 -30.51
C SER A 643 -14.63 -36.64 -31.39
N PRO A 644 -14.69 -35.39 -30.90
CA PRO A 644 -15.26 -34.27 -31.67
C PRO A 644 -14.43 -33.88 -32.91
N PHE A 645 -13.27 -34.49 -33.11
CA PHE A 645 -12.33 -34.21 -34.22
C PHE A 645 -12.17 -35.38 -35.20
N PHE A 646 -13.03 -36.39 -35.10
CA PHE A 646 -12.89 -37.62 -35.88
C PHE A 646 -12.96 -37.39 -37.41
N SER A 647 -12.00 -37.97 -38.13
CA SER A 647 -12.00 -38.12 -39.59
C SER A 647 -11.79 -39.59 -39.95
N ASP A 648 -12.19 -40.02 -41.16
CA ASP A 648 -12.05 -41.43 -41.63
C ASP A 648 -10.61 -41.99 -41.51
N THR A 649 -9.61 -41.13 -41.32
CA THR A 649 -8.24 -41.48 -40.93
C THR A 649 -7.96 -41.05 -39.49
N LEU A 650 -7.73 -42.02 -38.61
CA LEU A 650 -7.37 -41.80 -37.21
C LEU A 650 -6.16 -40.85 -37.10
N SER A 651 -6.37 -39.64 -36.59
CA SER A 651 -5.32 -38.61 -36.53
C SER A 651 -4.53 -38.69 -35.21
N ASN A 652 -3.30 -38.16 -35.19
CA ASN A 652 -2.52 -38.06 -33.94
C ASN A 652 -3.19 -37.16 -32.89
N ILE A 653 -4.06 -36.24 -33.32
CA ILE A 653 -4.80 -35.34 -32.45
C ILE A 653 -5.88 -36.14 -31.69
N ASP A 654 -6.60 -37.03 -32.35
CA ASP A 654 -7.66 -37.88 -31.76
C ASP A 654 -7.11 -38.80 -30.67
N MET A 655 -5.95 -39.43 -30.92
CA MET A 655 -5.26 -40.26 -29.92
C MET A 655 -4.78 -39.46 -28.70
N SER A 656 -4.28 -38.24 -28.92
CA SER A 656 -3.81 -37.39 -27.83
C SER A 656 -4.95 -36.87 -26.94
N TRP A 657 -6.10 -36.56 -27.55
CA TRP A 657 -7.32 -36.20 -26.83
C TRP A 657 -7.87 -37.39 -26.04
N PHE A 658 -7.88 -38.58 -26.65
CA PHE A 658 -8.32 -39.82 -25.99
C PHE A 658 -7.46 -40.15 -24.77
N ASP A 659 -6.12 -40.07 -24.91
CA ASP A 659 -5.21 -40.28 -23.78
C ASP A 659 -5.46 -39.26 -22.65
N LEU A 660 -5.70 -37.99 -22.99
CA LEU A 660 -5.98 -36.95 -22.01
C LEU A 660 -7.30 -37.19 -21.27
N MET A 661 -8.37 -37.53 -22.00
CA MET A 661 -9.67 -37.90 -21.42
C MET A 661 -9.55 -39.11 -20.47
N GLN A 662 -8.87 -40.16 -20.90
CA GLN A 662 -8.65 -41.36 -20.08
C GLN A 662 -7.86 -41.04 -18.82
N THR A 663 -6.85 -40.17 -18.89
CA THR A 663 -6.11 -39.75 -17.70
C THR A 663 -6.96 -38.94 -16.73
N GLU A 664 -7.90 -38.14 -17.23
CA GLU A 664 -8.81 -37.34 -16.41
C GLU A 664 -9.85 -38.23 -15.71
N ILE A 665 -10.50 -39.14 -16.44
CA ILE A 665 -11.44 -40.13 -15.89
C ILE A 665 -10.75 -40.98 -14.82
N TRP A 666 -9.55 -41.50 -15.11
CA TRP A 666 -8.78 -42.28 -14.14
C TRP A 666 -8.48 -41.49 -12.86
N LEU A 667 -8.12 -40.20 -12.99
CA LEU A 667 -7.81 -39.36 -11.85
C LEU A 667 -9.06 -39.07 -11.01
N ILE A 668 -10.21 -38.84 -11.65
CA ILE A 668 -11.51 -38.65 -11.00
C ILE A 668 -11.93 -39.92 -10.23
N ASP A 669 -11.79 -41.08 -10.85
CA ASP A 669 -12.08 -42.37 -10.23
C ASP A 669 -11.15 -42.68 -9.07
N PHE A 670 -9.87 -42.32 -9.21
CA PHE A 670 -8.93 -42.41 -8.11
C PHE A 670 -9.35 -41.53 -6.93
N ILE A 671 -9.77 -40.29 -7.18
CA ILE A 671 -10.23 -39.38 -6.11
C ILE A 671 -11.51 -39.92 -5.43
N SER A 672 -12.49 -40.35 -6.22
CA SER A 672 -13.75 -40.94 -5.76
C SER A 672 -13.52 -42.20 -4.92
N SER A 673 -12.71 -43.13 -5.43
CA SER A 673 -12.40 -44.38 -4.74
C SER A 673 -11.63 -44.14 -3.44
N VAL A 674 -10.68 -43.19 -3.44
CA VAL A 674 -9.97 -42.78 -2.21
C VAL A 674 -10.94 -42.23 -1.17
N ASP A 675 -11.92 -41.42 -1.56
CA ASP A 675 -12.93 -40.89 -0.63
C ASP A 675 -13.79 -41.97 0.03
N SER A 676 -14.32 -42.89 -0.78
CA SER A 676 -15.14 -44.01 -0.29
C SER A 676 -14.46 -44.82 0.82
N PHE A 677 -13.12 -44.85 0.81
CA PHE A 677 -12.30 -45.49 1.84
C PHE A 677 -11.95 -44.54 3.00
N VAL A 678 -11.52 -43.32 2.69
CA VAL A 678 -10.99 -42.35 3.67
C VAL A 678 -12.07 -41.80 4.60
N TRP A 679 -13.26 -41.49 4.06
CA TRP A 679 -14.35 -40.88 4.81
C TRP A 679 -14.86 -41.71 5.99
N PRO A 680 -15.16 -43.02 5.85
CA PRO A 680 -15.56 -43.83 7.00
C PRO A 680 -14.38 -44.20 7.91
N LEU A 681 -13.20 -44.46 7.34
CA LEU A 681 -12.06 -45.00 8.09
C LEU A 681 -11.47 -44.01 9.09
N ILE A 682 -11.19 -42.77 8.68
CA ILE A 682 -10.48 -41.81 9.52
C ILE A 682 -11.30 -41.42 10.78
N PRO A 683 -12.59 -41.07 10.69
CA PRO A 683 -13.43 -40.81 11.85
C PRO A 683 -13.50 -41.99 12.82
N ILE A 684 -13.63 -43.23 12.31
CA ILE A 684 -13.64 -44.44 13.14
C ILE A 684 -12.31 -44.60 13.90
N LEU A 685 -11.18 -44.41 13.21
CA LEU A 685 -9.85 -44.48 13.84
C LEU A 685 -9.64 -43.39 14.90
N ILE A 686 -10.10 -42.17 14.63
CA ILE A 686 -10.04 -41.05 15.58
C ILE A 686 -10.90 -41.35 16.81
N TRP A 687 -12.11 -41.87 16.61
CA TRP A 687 -13.01 -42.23 17.71
C TRP A 687 -12.42 -43.35 18.58
N MET A 688 -11.88 -44.41 17.96
CA MET A 688 -11.14 -45.46 18.69
C MET A 688 -9.93 -44.89 19.46
N PHE A 689 -9.16 -44.00 18.84
CA PHE A 689 -8.00 -43.38 19.47
C PHE A 689 -8.38 -42.48 20.66
N ALA A 690 -9.52 -41.78 20.58
CA ALA A 690 -10.07 -40.99 21.68
C ALA A 690 -10.50 -41.88 22.85
N LEU A 691 -11.14 -43.02 22.59
CA LEU A 691 -11.53 -44.00 23.60
C LEU A 691 -10.31 -44.60 24.32
N ILE A 692 -9.27 -45.01 23.58
CA ILE A 692 -8.04 -45.56 24.14
C ILE A 692 -7.37 -44.53 25.05
N GLN A 693 -7.23 -43.28 24.60
CA GLN A 693 -6.60 -42.22 25.39
C GLN A 693 -7.42 -41.80 26.61
N ALA A 694 -8.76 -41.80 26.51
CA ALA A 694 -9.63 -41.53 27.65
C ALA A 694 -9.49 -42.63 28.71
N ASN A 695 -9.39 -43.88 28.29
CA ASN A 695 -9.14 -45.02 29.17
C ASN A 695 -7.72 -44.95 29.82
N GLU A 696 -6.68 -44.58 29.06
CA GLU A 696 -5.33 -44.35 29.59
C GLU A 696 -5.31 -43.24 30.65
N TYR A 697 -6.04 -42.15 30.43
CA TYR A 697 -6.14 -41.03 31.38
C TYR A 697 -6.84 -41.43 32.69
N ILE A 698 -7.78 -42.38 32.64
CA ILE A 698 -8.45 -42.94 33.82
C ILE A 698 -7.54 -43.95 34.54
N SER A 699 -6.77 -44.73 33.79
CA SER A 699 -5.96 -45.84 34.30
C SER A 699 -4.60 -45.42 34.90
N GLU A 700 -4.15 -44.17 34.72
CA GLU A 700 -2.87 -43.62 35.22
C GLU A 700 -1.60 -44.42 34.83
N LYS A 701 -1.71 -45.42 33.94
CA LYS A 701 -0.60 -46.20 33.41
C LYS A 701 -0.18 -45.68 32.04
N ASN A 702 1.10 -45.33 31.89
CA ASN A 702 1.74 -45.00 30.61
C ASN A 702 2.28 -46.27 29.93
N PRO A 703 1.70 -46.80 28.84
CA PRO A 703 2.21 -48.01 28.20
C PRO A 703 3.14 -47.75 27.00
N ILE A 704 3.46 -46.50 26.65
CA ILE A 704 4.15 -46.21 25.37
C ILE A 704 5.41 -45.35 25.56
N PRO A 705 6.55 -45.98 25.91
CA PRO A 705 7.86 -45.47 25.49
C PRO A 705 8.70 -46.47 24.67
N LYS A 706 8.25 -47.72 24.45
CA LYS A 706 9.11 -48.78 23.87
C LYS A 706 8.94 -49.03 22.37
N VAL A 707 7.80 -48.73 21.75
CA VAL A 707 7.52 -49.10 20.35
C VAL A 707 8.08 -48.08 19.34
N ILE A 708 8.21 -46.81 19.72
CA ILE A 708 8.67 -45.71 18.82
C ILE A 708 10.21 -45.69 18.67
N LYS A 709 10.93 -46.45 19.51
CA LYS A 709 12.41 -46.48 19.48
C LYS A 709 12.97 -47.45 18.44
N SER A 710 12.26 -48.54 18.09
CA SER A 710 12.79 -49.54 17.14
C SER A 710 12.49 -49.24 15.67
N THR A 711 11.49 -48.40 15.35
CA THR A 711 11.15 -48.05 13.96
C THR A 711 12.02 -46.93 13.38
N ASN A 712 12.58 -46.05 14.22
CA ASN A 712 13.50 -44.98 13.79
C ASN A 712 14.93 -45.47 13.54
N GLU A 713 15.34 -46.63 14.06
CA GLU A 713 16.69 -47.17 13.87
C GLU A 713 16.84 -47.97 12.56
N VAL A 714 15.76 -48.53 12.02
CA VAL A 714 15.80 -49.42 10.84
C VAL A 714 15.70 -48.66 9.51
N VAL A 715 15.02 -47.52 9.46
CA VAL A 715 14.76 -46.79 8.19
C VAL A 715 15.82 -45.74 7.85
N GLY A 716 16.64 -45.30 8.82
CA GLY A 716 17.59 -44.19 8.64
C GLY A 716 19.00 -44.53 8.17
N SER A 717 19.44 -45.80 8.22
CA SER A 717 20.87 -46.14 8.13
C SER A 717 21.38 -46.48 6.71
N GLY A 718 20.52 -46.93 5.79
CA GLY A 718 20.93 -47.35 4.45
C GLY A 718 21.07 -46.23 3.41
N TYR A 719 20.09 -45.33 3.35
CA TYR A 719 20.03 -44.29 2.31
C TYR A 719 20.91 -43.05 2.59
N LEU A 720 21.07 -42.68 3.87
CA LEU A 720 21.87 -41.53 4.28
C LEU A 720 23.39 -41.75 4.17
N ALA A 721 23.84 -43.00 4.33
CA ALA A 721 25.25 -43.38 4.21
C ALA A 721 25.75 -43.35 2.75
N LEU A 722 24.86 -43.59 1.78
CA LEU A 722 25.16 -43.63 0.35
C LEU A 722 25.30 -42.20 -0.23
N LEU A 723 24.41 -41.28 0.17
CA LEU A 723 24.52 -39.85 -0.16
C LEU A 723 25.74 -39.17 0.50
N GLY A 724 26.10 -39.57 1.73
CA GLY A 724 27.29 -39.06 2.42
C GLY A 724 28.62 -39.46 1.74
N LYS A 725 28.69 -40.66 1.16
CA LYS A 725 29.87 -41.12 0.39
C LYS A 725 30.04 -40.35 -0.92
N TYR A 726 28.95 -40.00 -1.61
CA TYR A 726 29.02 -39.21 -2.84
C TYR A 726 29.37 -37.75 -2.57
N TYR A 727 28.80 -37.16 -1.51
CA TYR A 727 29.05 -35.77 -1.12
C TYR A 727 30.50 -35.55 -0.63
N SER A 728 31.06 -36.47 0.14
CA SER A 728 32.45 -36.38 0.62
C SER A 728 33.49 -36.53 -0.51
N LYS A 729 33.18 -37.34 -1.54
CA LYS A 729 34.02 -37.48 -2.73
C LYS A 729 34.05 -36.19 -3.56
N ILE A 730 32.88 -35.56 -3.76
CA ILE A 730 32.77 -34.25 -4.45
C ILE A 730 33.42 -33.13 -3.64
N TYR A 731 33.22 -33.10 -2.33
CA TYR A 731 33.84 -32.10 -1.44
C TYR A 731 35.37 -32.17 -1.46
N ASN A 732 35.95 -33.37 -1.47
CA ASN A 732 37.40 -33.55 -1.51
C ASN A 732 38.01 -33.19 -2.88
N ILE A 733 37.29 -33.44 -3.98
CA ILE A 733 37.69 -33.01 -5.33
C ILE A 733 37.68 -31.48 -5.43
N LEU A 734 36.60 -30.84 -4.95
CA LEU A 734 36.49 -29.37 -4.88
C LEU A 734 37.58 -28.75 -3.98
N LYS A 735 37.87 -29.35 -2.82
CA LYS A 735 38.89 -28.87 -1.89
C LYS A 735 40.31 -28.94 -2.47
N LYS A 736 40.62 -29.99 -3.25
CA LYS A 736 41.92 -30.12 -3.94
C LYS A 736 42.07 -29.04 -5.03
N SER A 737 41.02 -28.80 -5.82
CA SER A 737 41.00 -27.77 -6.85
C SER A 737 41.09 -26.35 -6.28
N VAL A 738 40.43 -26.08 -5.15
CA VAL A 738 40.50 -24.77 -4.45
C VAL A 738 41.90 -24.49 -3.89
N ARG A 739 42.63 -25.52 -3.44
CA ARG A 739 43.98 -25.37 -2.87
C ARG A 739 45.03 -25.03 -3.93
N ASP A 740 44.94 -25.63 -5.11
CA ASP A 740 45.84 -25.33 -6.23
C ASP A 740 45.63 -23.90 -6.78
N TYR A 741 44.41 -23.38 -6.70
CA TYR A 741 44.12 -21.99 -7.08
C TYR A 741 44.51 -20.95 -6.02
N ASP A 742 44.46 -21.28 -4.73
CA ASP A 742 44.84 -20.36 -3.65
C ASP A 742 46.33 -19.98 -3.71
N SER A 743 47.18 -20.92 -4.14
CA SER A 743 48.61 -20.68 -4.36
C SER A 743 48.89 -19.68 -5.49
N LYS A 744 48.04 -19.64 -6.52
CA LYS A 744 48.13 -18.68 -7.63
C LYS A 744 47.63 -17.29 -7.22
N ILE A 745 46.55 -17.22 -6.44
CA ILE A 745 45.98 -15.96 -5.93
C ILE A 745 46.94 -15.27 -4.96
N THR A 746 47.57 -16.02 -4.06
CA THR A 746 48.58 -15.47 -3.12
C THR A 746 49.79 -14.89 -3.86
N ARG A 747 50.24 -15.54 -4.95
CA ARG A 747 51.29 -15.00 -5.83
C ARG A 747 50.85 -13.71 -6.52
N PHE A 748 49.62 -13.64 -7.04
CA PHE A 748 49.09 -12.42 -7.66
C PHE A 748 48.91 -11.26 -6.67
N LYS A 749 48.44 -11.57 -5.45
CA LYS A 749 48.29 -10.60 -4.37
C LYS A 749 49.64 -10.01 -3.92
N SER A 750 50.70 -10.82 -3.96
CA SER A 750 52.06 -10.34 -3.70
C SER A 750 52.52 -9.32 -4.76
N ILE A 751 52.27 -9.58 -6.05
CA ILE A 751 52.62 -8.68 -7.16
C ILE A 751 51.88 -7.34 -7.05
N ILE A 752 50.58 -7.38 -6.71
CA ILE A 752 49.78 -6.16 -6.48
C ILE A 752 50.33 -5.35 -5.32
N ASN A 753 50.70 -5.99 -4.20
CA ASN A 753 51.26 -5.31 -3.04
C ASN A 753 52.62 -4.68 -3.35
N THR A 754 53.48 -5.35 -4.14
CA THR A 754 54.76 -4.78 -4.57
C THR A 754 54.56 -3.53 -5.43
N ASN A 755 53.59 -3.54 -6.35
CA ASN A 755 53.24 -2.37 -7.16
C ASN A 755 52.61 -1.23 -6.35
N LYS A 756 51.78 -1.54 -5.36
CA LYS A 756 51.22 -0.53 -4.44
C LYS A 756 52.32 0.16 -3.63
N ASN A 757 53.30 -0.60 -3.14
CA ASN A 757 54.42 -0.05 -2.38
C ASN A 757 55.39 0.77 -3.24
N ASN A 758 55.54 0.42 -4.52
CA ASN A 758 56.27 1.23 -5.49
C ASN A 758 55.55 2.52 -5.89
N LEU A 759 54.20 2.53 -5.83
CA LEU A 759 53.41 3.74 -6.08
C LEU A 759 53.41 4.69 -4.87
N THR A 760 53.33 4.16 -3.65
CA THR A 760 53.37 4.96 -2.42
C THR A 760 54.75 5.56 -2.13
N SER A 761 55.84 4.92 -2.57
CA SER A 761 57.20 5.44 -2.45
C SER A 761 57.56 6.55 -3.44
N ARG A 762 56.72 6.81 -4.46
CA ARG A 762 56.87 7.95 -5.40
C ARG A 762 56.24 9.25 -4.89
N ILE A 763 55.61 9.24 -3.72
CA ILE A 763 55.00 10.42 -3.11
C ILE A 763 56.10 11.18 -2.33
N PRO A 764 56.40 12.46 -2.65
CA PRO A 764 57.46 13.22 -1.99
C PRO A 764 57.24 13.37 -0.48
N ASP A 765 58.29 13.14 0.33
CA ASP A 765 58.24 13.20 1.81
C ASP A 765 57.75 14.55 2.37
N LYS A 766 57.82 15.63 1.58
CA LYS A 766 57.32 16.97 1.93
C LYS A 766 55.80 17.00 2.17
N TRP A 767 55.03 16.11 1.53
CA TRP A 767 53.60 15.96 1.76
C TRP A 767 53.28 15.02 2.94
N ARG A 768 54.23 14.16 3.34
CA ARG A 768 54.04 13.16 4.41
C ARG A 768 54.13 13.76 5.81
N ASN A 769 54.95 14.81 5.99
CA ASN A 769 55.31 15.35 7.32
C ASN A 769 54.64 16.69 7.69
N ASN A 770 53.56 17.11 6.99
CA ASN A 770 52.85 18.33 7.35
C ASN A 770 51.87 18.07 8.53
N SER A 771 52.42 17.97 9.74
CA SER A 771 51.70 17.64 10.99
C SER A 771 50.52 18.57 11.32
N ALA A 772 50.57 19.82 10.84
CA ALA A 772 49.48 20.79 10.98
C ALA A 772 48.27 20.48 10.09
N LEU A 773 48.48 19.84 8.93
CA LEU A 773 47.41 19.46 8.00
C LEU A 773 46.81 18.11 8.39
N THR A 774 47.64 17.14 8.78
CA THR A 774 47.20 15.80 9.22
C THR A 774 46.43 15.85 10.54
N GLY A 775 46.81 16.72 11.49
CA GLY A 775 46.05 16.94 12.74
C GLY A 775 44.69 17.61 12.54
N ARG A 776 44.55 18.49 11.52
CA ARG A 776 43.27 19.14 11.18
C ARG A 776 42.34 18.25 10.34
N LEU A 777 42.88 17.25 9.65
CA LEU A 777 42.14 16.33 8.76
C LEU A 777 41.98 14.92 9.34
N GLN A 778 42.31 14.70 10.62
CA GLN A 778 42.29 13.38 11.27
C GLN A 778 40.94 12.65 11.16
N TYR A 779 39.84 13.40 11.04
CA TYR A 779 38.47 12.89 10.88
C TYR A 779 37.89 13.10 9.46
N GLY A 780 38.73 13.43 8.48
CA GLY A 780 38.31 13.62 7.08
C GLY A 780 37.08 14.52 6.93
N ARG A 781 36.02 13.97 6.31
CA ARG A 781 34.73 14.66 6.04
C ARG A 781 33.89 14.92 7.29
N GLU A 782 34.14 14.19 8.38
CA GLU A 782 33.44 14.34 9.66
C GLU A 782 34.03 15.48 10.52
N SER A 783 35.19 16.03 10.12
CA SER A 783 35.73 17.24 10.74
C SER A 783 35.01 18.50 10.25
N LYS A 784 34.89 19.53 11.11
CA LYS A 784 34.26 20.82 10.73
C LYS A 784 34.92 21.45 9.48
N SER A 785 36.25 21.45 9.42
CA SER A 785 37.00 21.99 8.27
C SER A 785 36.87 21.11 7.04
N GLY A 786 36.95 19.78 7.19
CA GLY A 786 36.80 18.84 6.07
C GLY A 786 35.41 18.88 5.46
N SER A 787 34.35 18.93 6.28
CA SER A 787 32.96 19.09 5.83
C SER A 787 32.81 20.36 4.97
N ASN A 788 33.33 21.51 5.43
CA ASN A 788 33.28 22.77 4.67
C ASN A 788 34.03 22.69 3.34
N ILE A 789 35.24 22.10 3.31
CA ILE A 789 36.02 21.96 2.09
C ILE A 789 35.29 21.06 1.08
N THR A 790 34.76 19.92 1.53
CA THR A 790 34.00 19.03 0.66
C THR A 790 32.70 19.66 0.15
N PHE A 791 32.03 20.46 0.96
CA PHE A 791 30.84 21.20 0.56
C PHE A 791 31.15 22.18 -0.57
N ILE A 792 32.17 23.03 -0.40
CA ILE A 792 32.57 24.02 -1.42
C ILE A 792 33.00 23.33 -2.71
N PHE A 793 33.80 22.26 -2.60
CA PHE A 793 34.23 21.49 -3.77
C PHE A 793 33.05 20.89 -4.55
N LEU A 794 32.12 20.21 -3.86
CA LEU A 794 30.95 19.61 -4.50
C LEU A 794 30.03 20.68 -5.10
N LEU A 795 29.80 21.77 -4.38
CA LEU A 795 29.00 22.89 -4.86
C LEU A 795 29.59 23.54 -6.12
N LEU A 796 30.93 23.71 -6.18
CA LEU A 796 31.61 24.19 -7.38
C LEU A 796 31.41 23.24 -8.56
N VAL A 797 31.62 21.93 -8.37
CA VAL A 797 31.39 20.91 -9.41
C VAL A 797 29.96 20.96 -9.94
N LEU A 798 28.98 21.12 -9.05
CA LEU A 798 27.56 21.19 -9.39
C LEU A 798 27.20 22.47 -10.14
N PHE A 799 27.77 23.62 -9.79
CA PHE A 799 27.58 24.86 -10.54
C PHE A 799 28.24 24.82 -11.93
N VAL A 800 29.43 24.22 -12.05
CA VAL A 800 30.07 23.98 -13.36
C VAL A 800 29.17 23.09 -14.23
N PHE A 801 28.55 22.07 -13.65
CA PHE A 801 27.61 21.22 -14.38
C PHE A 801 26.32 21.98 -14.77
N LEU A 802 25.77 22.80 -13.88
CA LEU A 802 24.59 23.64 -14.17
C LEU A 802 24.87 24.58 -15.35
N TYR A 803 26.06 25.18 -15.39
CA TYR A 803 26.51 25.99 -16.52
C TYR A 803 26.62 25.16 -17.80
N TRP A 804 27.17 23.95 -17.73
CA TRP A 804 27.35 23.03 -18.85
C TRP A 804 26.03 22.48 -19.45
N LEU A 805 24.88 22.60 -18.78
CA LEU A 805 23.61 22.02 -19.26
C LEU A 805 23.34 22.35 -20.75
N PRO A 806 23.10 21.34 -21.60
CA PRO A 806 22.97 21.56 -23.03
C PRO A 806 21.60 22.17 -23.38
N ILE A 807 21.57 22.94 -24.47
CA ILE A 807 20.38 23.57 -25.07
C ILE A 807 20.47 23.38 -26.58
N SER A 808 19.33 23.37 -27.27
CA SER A 808 19.30 23.44 -28.73
C SER A 808 19.95 24.73 -29.24
N ASN A 809 20.79 24.59 -30.27
CA ASN A 809 21.38 25.74 -30.95
C ASN A 809 20.28 26.47 -31.70
N SER A 810 19.84 27.63 -31.18
CA SER A 810 18.78 28.48 -31.74
C SER A 810 19.19 29.94 -31.59
N GLU A 811 18.58 30.83 -32.37
CA GLU A 811 18.85 32.27 -32.31
C GLU A 811 18.49 32.87 -30.92
N THR A 812 17.59 32.23 -30.18
CA THR A 812 17.15 32.59 -28.82
C THR A 812 17.89 31.84 -27.70
N MET A 813 19.14 31.39 -27.94
CA MET A 813 19.91 30.54 -27.01
C MET A 813 20.03 31.12 -25.60
N ASN A 814 20.27 32.43 -25.46
CA ASN A 814 20.46 33.08 -24.14
C ASN A 814 19.17 33.12 -23.33
N PHE A 815 18.04 33.41 -23.97
CA PHE A 815 16.73 33.40 -23.31
C PHE A 815 16.35 31.98 -22.85
N ASN A 816 16.50 30.99 -23.75
CA ASN A 816 16.26 29.59 -23.42
C ASN A 816 17.16 29.11 -22.26
N LYS A 817 18.42 29.56 -22.21
CA LYS A 817 19.34 29.29 -21.09
C LYS A 817 18.87 29.92 -19.80
N ALA A 818 18.44 31.18 -19.83
CA ALA A 818 17.92 31.87 -18.64
C ALA A 818 16.65 31.19 -18.12
N LEU A 819 15.71 30.81 -19.00
CA LEU A 819 14.50 30.07 -18.64
C LEU A 819 14.82 28.68 -18.06
N GLN A 820 15.74 27.95 -18.68
CA GLN A 820 16.16 26.62 -18.22
C GLN A 820 16.81 26.71 -16.83
N VAL A 821 17.79 27.60 -16.65
CA VAL A 821 18.52 27.76 -15.39
C VAL A 821 17.59 28.25 -14.28
N SER A 822 16.70 29.20 -14.56
CA SER A 822 15.73 29.67 -13.56
C SER A 822 14.77 28.56 -13.11
N ASN A 823 14.25 27.74 -14.04
CA ASN A 823 13.40 26.61 -13.70
C ASN A 823 14.13 25.55 -12.83
N VAL A 824 15.40 25.26 -13.15
CA VAL A 824 16.23 24.36 -12.34
C VAL A 824 16.49 24.95 -10.96
N LEU A 825 16.84 26.24 -10.84
CA LEU A 825 17.09 26.90 -9.56
C LEU A 825 15.84 27.01 -8.67
N LEU A 826 14.66 27.23 -9.26
CA LEU A 826 13.39 27.21 -8.53
C LEU A 826 13.08 25.81 -8.01
N THR A 827 13.21 24.78 -8.86
CA THR A 827 13.02 23.38 -8.46
C THR A 827 14.02 22.98 -7.37
N LEU A 828 15.27 23.41 -7.49
CA LEU A 828 16.31 23.23 -6.51
C LEU A 828 15.94 23.86 -5.17
N SER A 829 15.43 25.08 -5.17
CA SER A 829 15.01 25.77 -3.95
C SER A 829 13.89 25.01 -3.24
N ILE A 830 12.88 24.54 -3.99
CA ILE A 830 11.78 23.72 -3.47
C ILE A 830 12.32 22.43 -2.83
N PHE A 831 13.19 21.68 -3.53
CA PHE A 831 13.75 20.44 -3.02
C PHE A 831 14.68 20.64 -1.82
N ILE A 832 15.42 21.75 -1.74
CA ILE A 832 16.23 22.09 -0.57
C ILE A 832 15.35 22.34 0.65
N LEU A 833 14.26 23.12 0.50
CA LEU A 833 13.32 23.39 1.60
C LEU A 833 12.65 22.09 2.08
N MET A 834 12.21 21.24 1.15
CA MET A 834 11.67 19.91 1.49
C MET A 834 12.73 19.05 2.20
N SER A 835 13.97 19.06 1.74
CA SER A 835 15.07 18.31 2.35
C SER A 835 15.44 18.85 3.73
N PHE A 836 15.36 20.16 3.97
CA PHE A 836 15.54 20.77 5.29
C PHE A 836 14.44 20.35 6.27
N SER A 837 13.18 20.36 5.82
CA SER A 837 12.06 19.85 6.63
C SER A 837 12.28 18.38 7.01
N LEU A 838 12.62 17.53 6.03
CA LEU A 838 12.91 16.12 6.28
C LEU A 838 14.14 15.92 7.17
N ASN A 839 15.17 16.77 7.03
CA ASN A 839 16.35 16.72 7.88
C ASN A 839 16.04 17.06 9.33
N LEU A 840 15.09 17.96 9.58
CA LEU A 840 14.66 18.27 10.94
C LEU A 840 13.85 17.11 11.55
N HIS A 841 12.91 16.53 10.80
CA HIS A 841 12.10 15.39 11.25
C HIS A 841 12.94 14.12 11.42
N THR A 842 13.62 13.67 10.38
CA THR A 842 14.31 12.37 10.41
C THR A 842 15.77 12.52 10.83
N GLY A 843 16.47 13.53 10.29
CA GLY A 843 17.89 13.71 10.56
C GLY A 843 18.17 14.09 12.01
N VAL A 844 17.50 15.12 12.54
CA VAL A 844 17.80 15.71 13.85
C VAL A 844 17.02 15.07 14.98
N THR A 845 15.71 14.84 14.82
CA THR A 845 14.86 14.25 15.88
C THR A 845 14.70 12.74 15.79
N GLY A 846 15.13 12.12 14.69
CA GLY A 846 15.05 10.68 14.46
C GLY A 846 13.71 10.21 13.89
N MET A 847 12.68 11.05 13.86
CA MET A 847 11.31 10.73 13.41
C MET A 847 11.26 10.46 11.90
N VAL A 848 11.07 9.20 11.50
CA VAL A 848 11.01 8.80 10.09
C VAL A 848 9.69 9.27 9.47
N ASN A 849 9.74 10.31 8.64
CA ASN A 849 8.55 10.89 7.99
C ASN A 849 8.58 10.61 6.48
N PHE A 850 7.72 9.71 6.01
CA PHE A 850 7.53 9.46 4.57
C PHE A 850 6.34 10.22 3.97
N GLY A 851 5.55 10.90 4.82
CA GLY A 851 4.42 11.72 4.42
C GLY A 851 4.73 13.21 4.31
N LEU A 852 5.96 13.61 4.03
CA LEU A 852 6.32 15.03 3.90
C LEU A 852 5.40 15.78 2.93
N ILE A 853 4.97 15.11 1.86
CA ILE A 853 4.05 15.64 0.85
C ILE A 853 2.71 16.11 1.42
N PHE A 854 2.26 15.58 2.56
CA PHE A 854 1.07 16.05 3.24
C PHE A 854 1.20 17.54 3.62
N PHE A 855 2.32 17.93 4.23
CA PHE A 855 2.55 19.32 4.65
C PHE A 855 2.83 20.24 3.45
N VAL A 856 3.56 19.75 2.45
CA VAL A 856 3.76 20.45 1.19
C VAL A 856 2.42 20.70 0.49
N GLY A 857 1.57 19.68 0.45
CA GLY A 857 0.29 19.72 -0.22
C GLY A 857 -0.68 20.66 0.46
N ILE A 858 -0.72 20.67 1.80
CA ILE A 858 -1.46 21.68 2.57
C ILE A 858 -1.00 23.09 2.17
N GLY A 859 0.31 23.34 2.13
CA GLY A 859 0.83 24.66 1.71
C GLY A 859 0.41 25.06 0.29
N ALA A 860 0.49 24.12 -0.67
CA ALA A 860 0.11 24.34 -2.06
C ALA A 860 -1.41 24.60 -2.22
N ILE A 861 -2.25 23.81 -1.55
CA ILE A 861 -3.71 23.94 -1.57
C ILE A 861 -4.13 25.26 -0.92
N THR A 862 -3.62 25.58 0.28
CA THR A 862 -4.01 26.80 0.99
C THR A 862 -3.66 28.05 0.18
N VAL A 863 -2.46 28.13 -0.39
CA VAL A 863 -2.10 29.27 -1.25
C VAL A 863 -2.96 29.29 -2.51
N GLY A 864 -3.15 28.15 -3.18
CA GLY A 864 -3.95 28.07 -4.40
C GLY A 864 -5.41 28.52 -4.20
N ILE A 865 -6.08 28.05 -3.15
CA ILE A 865 -7.48 28.39 -2.86
C ILE A 865 -7.63 29.84 -2.41
N LEU A 866 -6.79 30.30 -1.47
CA LEU A 866 -6.91 31.65 -0.92
C LEU A 866 -6.62 32.72 -1.97
N THR A 867 -5.66 32.48 -2.88
CA THR A 867 -5.24 33.48 -3.88
C THR A 867 -6.02 33.43 -5.19
N ALA A 868 -6.91 32.45 -5.36
CA ALA A 868 -7.73 32.34 -6.54
C ALA A 868 -8.89 33.36 -6.57
N PRO A 869 -9.28 33.89 -7.74
CA PRO A 869 -10.41 34.78 -7.87
C PRO A 869 -11.74 34.16 -7.41
N THR A 870 -12.67 35.00 -6.96
CA THR A 870 -14.02 34.58 -6.53
C THR A 870 -14.83 33.94 -7.66
N GLU A 871 -14.58 34.33 -8.92
CA GLU A 871 -15.23 33.77 -10.12
C GLU A 871 -14.96 32.28 -10.33
N VAL A 872 -13.86 31.75 -9.78
CA VAL A 872 -13.47 30.33 -9.88
C VAL A 872 -13.55 29.61 -8.54
N HIS A 873 -14.42 30.09 -7.64
CA HIS A 873 -14.63 29.56 -6.28
C HIS A 873 -13.44 29.76 -5.31
N GLY A 874 -12.61 30.80 -5.52
CA GLY A 874 -11.53 31.21 -4.60
C GLY A 874 -11.90 32.38 -3.68
N TYR A 875 -10.97 32.80 -2.81
CA TYR A 875 -11.19 33.90 -1.84
C TYR A 875 -10.55 35.25 -2.22
N ALA A 876 -9.77 35.32 -3.29
CA ALA A 876 -9.09 36.51 -3.80
C ALA A 876 -8.18 37.25 -2.77
N TRP A 877 -7.56 36.52 -1.85
CA TRP A 877 -6.61 37.08 -0.88
C TRP A 877 -5.29 37.48 -1.54
N PRO A 878 -4.62 38.53 -1.03
CA PRO A 878 -3.26 38.85 -1.44
C PRO A 878 -2.29 37.69 -1.13
N VAL A 879 -1.30 37.51 -2.02
CA VAL A 879 -0.42 36.34 -2.01
C VAL A 879 0.42 36.22 -0.73
N LEU A 880 0.95 37.33 -0.20
CA LEU A 880 1.80 37.30 1.00
C LEU A 880 1.04 36.83 2.26
N PRO A 881 -0.10 37.43 2.66
CA PRO A 881 -0.94 36.90 3.74
C PRO A 881 -1.32 35.42 3.55
N ALA A 882 -1.71 35.03 2.33
CA ALA A 882 -2.08 33.65 2.03
C ALA A 882 -0.91 32.68 2.30
N THR A 883 0.33 33.06 1.95
CA THR A 883 1.52 32.23 2.22
C THR A 883 1.84 32.11 3.70
N ILE A 884 1.66 33.18 4.48
CA ILE A 884 1.88 33.15 5.93
C ILE A 884 0.85 32.22 6.59
N VAL A 885 -0.42 32.33 6.20
CA VAL A 885 -1.47 31.42 6.66
C VAL A 885 -1.16 29.98 6.27
N ALA A 886 -0.70 29.72 5.04
CA ALA A 886 -0.30 28.39 4.61
C ALA A 886 0.84 27.79 5.47
N ILE A 887 1.84 28.58 5.84
CA ILE A 887 2.93 28.16 6.73
C ILE A 887 2.42 27.84 8.13
N ILE A 888 1.59 28.72 8.70
CA ILE A 888 1.03 28.55 10.05
C ILE A 888 0.12 27.33 10.10
N LEU A 889 -0.72 27.16 9.08
CA LEU A 889 -1.67 26.05 8.98
C LEU A 889 -0.91 24.73 8.83
N ALA A 890 0.11 24.66 7.96
CA ALA A 890 0.98 23.48 7.87
C ALA A 890 1.68 23.18 9.21
N ALA A 891 2.18 24.20 9.92
CA ALA A 891 2.78 24.04 11.24
C ALA A 891 1.78 23.57 12.30
N ALA A 892 0.54 24.05 12.27
CA ALA A 892 -0.54 23.61 13.15
C ALA A 892 -0.91 22.15 12.92
N PHE A 893 -1.02 21.71 11.65
CA PHE A 893 -1.19 20.30 11.32
C PHE A 893 0.00 19.44 11.77
N GLY A 894 1.24 19.94 11.60
CA GLY A 894 2.44 19.28 12.10
C GLY A 894 2.42 19.12 13.63
N TRP A 895 2.04 20.16 14.36
CA TRP A 895 1.92 20.11 15.82
C TRP A 895 0.80 19.15 16.28
N ALA A 896 -0.38 19.23 15.65
CA ALA A 896 -1.52 18.37 15.95
C ALA A 896 -1.21 16.89 15.71
N LEU A 897 -0.46 16.58 14.64
CA LEU A 897 -0.05 15.24 14.29
C LEU A 897 0.94 14.64 15.30
N ALA A 898 1.78 15.47 15.93
CA ALA A 898 2.78 15.00 16.87
C ALA A 898 2.18 14.32 18.10
N TYR A 899 1.04 14.80 18.59
CA TYR A 899 0.44 14.30 19.84
C TYR A 899 -0.02 12.82 19.75
N PRO A 900 -0.85 12.42 18.77
CA PRO A 900 -1.24 11.02 18.64
C PRO A 900 -0.07 10.14 18.22
N THR A 901 0.92 10.69 17.50
CA THR A 901 1.97 9.88 16.90
C THR A 901 3.23 9.72 17.74
N ALA A 902 3.52 10.61 18.68
CA ALA A 902 4.72 10.51 19.51
C ALA A 902 4.73 9.29 20.45
N ARG A 903 3.56 8.66 20.68
CA ARG A 903 3.44 7.40 21.42
C ARG A 903 3.70 6.17 20.54
N LEU A 904 3.75 6.36 19.22
CA LEU A 904 3.92 5.28 18.26
C LEU A 904 5.40 4.96 18.10
N ARG A 905 5.68 3.67 17.87
CA ARG A 905 6.98 3.24 17.35
C ARG A 905 7.28 3.97 16.04
N MET A 906 8.56 4.24 15.77
CA MET A 906 9.02 4.96 14.58
C MET A 906 8.47 4.40 13.26
N ASP A 907 8.30 3.08 13.18
CA ASP A 907 7.76 2.40 11.99
C ASP A 907 6.27 2.74 11.77
N TYR A 908 5.49 2.85 12.85
CA TYR A 908 4.08 3.25 12.79
C TYR A 908 3.93 4.72 12.42
N PHE A 909 4.79 5.60 12.96
CA PHE A 909 4.83 6.99 12.55
C PHE A 909 5.10 7.14 11.05
N ALA A 910 6.07 6.39 10.53
CA ALA A 910 6.40 6.35 9.12
C ALA A 910 5.19 5.94 8.25
N ILE A 911 4.45 4.90 8.66
CA ILE A 911 3.25 4.43 7.96
C ILE A 911 2.12 5.48 7.99
N VAL A 912 1.83 6.04 9.18
CA VAL A 912 0.74 7.03 9.35
C VAL A 912 0.96 8.27 8.49
N THR A 913 2.20 8.75 8.42
CA THR A 913 2.52 9.93 7.60
C THR A 913 2.27 9.68 6.11
N ILE A 914 2.65 8.50 5.58
CA ILE A 914 2.35 8.16 4.17
C ILE A 914 0.84 8.14 3.93
N SER A 915 0.09 7.49 4.81
CA SER A 915 -1.36 7.40 4.72
C SER A 915 -2.02 8.77 4.70
N LEU A 916 -1.52 9.74 5.47
CA LEU A 916 -2.04 11.11 5.46
C LEU A 916 -1.77 11.85 4.14
N GLY A 917 -0.62 11.64 3.52
CA GLY A 917 -0.35 12.16 2.18
C GLY A 917 -1.31 11.59 1.13
N GLU A 918 -1.62 10.30 1.24
CA GLU A 918 -2.57 9.64 0.34
C GLU A 918 -4.03 10.07 0.61
N ILE A 919 -4.41 10.26 1.87
CA ILE A 919 -5.69 10.85 2.26
C ILE A 919 -5.83 12.23 1.60
N LEU A 920 -4.83 13.11 1.74
CA LEU A 920 -4.88 14.45 1.16
C LEU A 920 -5.01 14.42 -0.36
N ARG A 921 -4.26 13.53 -1.03
CA ARG A 921 -4.33 13.34 -2.48
C ARG A 921 -5.75 12.99 -2.94
N VAL A 922 -6.36 11.98 -2.31
CA VAL A 922 -7.69 11.52 -2.73
C VAL A 922 -8.77 12.51 -2.29
N LEU A 923 -8.59 13.20 -1.16
CA LEU A 923 -9.50 14.25 -0.73
C LEU A 923 -9.50 15.41 -1.74
N LEU A 924 -8.34 15.83 -2.27
CA LEU A 924 -8.29 16.80 -3.38
C LEU A 924 -8.99 16.29 -4.64
N ALA A 925 -8.90 14.98 -4.92
CA ALA A 925 -9.57 14.37 -6.06
C ALA A 925 -11.08 14.18 -5.85
N GLY A 926 -11.57 14.08 -4.61
CA GLY A 926 -12.96 13.76 -4.28
C GLY A 926 -13.80 14.95 -3.84
N GLU A 927 -13.23 15.89 -3.07
CA GLU A 927 -13.95 17.00 -2.45
C GLU A 927 -14.01 18.24 -3.34
N PRO A 928 -15.22 18.71 -3.72
CA PRO A 928 -15.37 19.94 -4.50
C PRO A 928 -14.85 21.19 -3.78
N LEU A 929 -14.93 21.25 -2.45
CA LEU A 929 -14.46 22.38 -1.65
C LEU A 929 -12.96 22.65 -1.78
N LEU A 930 -12.18 21.63 -2.19
CA LEU A 930 -10.75 21.78 -2.43
C LEU A 930 -10.41 22.05 -3.91
N ARG A 931 -11.41 22.25 -4.77
CA ARG A 931 -11.22 22.51 -6.20
C ARG A 931 -11.48 23.97 -6.51
N VAL A 932 -10.59 24.54 -7.32
CA VAL A 932 -10.69 25.92 -7.82
C VAL A 932 -10.19 25.91 -9.26
N GLY A 933 -11.02 26.38 -10.20
CA GLY A 933 -10.67 26.34 -11.62
C GLY A 933 -11.90 26.46 -12.53
N SER A 934 -11.71 26.28 -13.84
CA SER A 934 -12.82 26.31 -14.80
C SER A 934 -13.75 25.11 -14.63
N ILE A 935 -15.05 25.39 -14.65
CA ILE A 935 -16.22 24.53 -14.33
C ILE A 935 -16.27 23.19 -15.09
N GLY A 936 -15.45 22.95 -16.12
CA GLY A 936 -15.47 21.73 -16.93
C GLY A 936 -14.31 20.74 -16.82
N SER A 937 -13.20 21.04 -16.13
CA SER A 937 -11.96 20.24 -16.28
C SER A 937 -11.09 20.01 -15.04
N ALA A 938 -11.35 20.66 -13.90
CA ALA A 938 -10.37 20.67 -12.82
C ALA A 938 -10.60 19.55 -11.79
N ILE A 939 -9.94 18.40 -11.99
CA ILE A 939 -9.66 17.43 -10.91
C ILE A 939 -8.68 18.05 -9.87
N GLY A 940 -8.21 19.30 -10.07
CA GLY A 940 -7.25 20.00 -9.20
C GLY A 940 -7.47 21.52 -9.08
N ILE A 941 -6.40 22.28 -8.78
CA ILE A 941 -6.43 23.73 -8.51
C ILE A 941 -5.71 24.50 -9.61
N SER A 942 -6.32 25.55 -10.17
CA SER A 942 -5.77 26.36 -11.27
C SER A 942 -6.23 27.83 -11.21
N LYS A 943 -5.68 28.69 -12.08
CA LYS A 943 -6.06 30.11 -12.25
C LYS A 943 -5.90 31.00 -10.99
N TYR A 944 -5.03 30.64 -10.06
CA TYR A 944 -4.71 31.48 -8.91
C TYR A 944 -3.70 32.58 -9.23
N THR A 945 -3.74 33.66 -8.44
CA THR A 945 -2.86 34.81 -8.65
C THR A 945 -1.40 34.50 -8.28
N LEU A 946 -0.48 34.92 -9.15
CA LEU A 946 0.96 34.67 -8.98
C LEU A 946 1.65 35.86 -8.29
N PRO A 947 2.59 35.64 -7.36
CA PRO A 947 3.21 36.72 -6.58
C PRO A 947 4.01 37.67 -7.46
N LEU A 948 3.78 38.97 -7.32
CA LEU A 948 4.55 40.03 -7.97
C LEU A 948 4.61 39.92 -9.52
N LYS A 949 3.73 39.13 -10.16
CA LYS A 949 3.73 38.96 -11.62
C LYS A 949 3.43 40.27 -12.35
N GLN A 950 2.44 41.02 -11.86
CA GLN A 950 2.13 42.37 -12.35
C GLN A 950 3.33 43.32 -12.22
N TRP A 951 3.98 43.33 -11.05
CA TRP A 951 5.14 44.19 -10.81
C TRP A 951 6.33 43.83 -11.71
N TRP A 952 6.55 42.54 -11.97
CA TRP A 952 7.66 42.05 -12.77
C TRP A 952 7.60 42.53 -14.23
N PHE A 953 6.42 42.45 -14.86
CA PHE A 953 6.23 42.85 -16.25
C PHE A 953 5.81 44.32 -16.39
N CYS A 954 4.83 44.79 -15.63
CA CYS A 954 4.25 46.13 -15.81
C CYS A 954 4.93 47.24 -14.96
N GLY A 955 5.81 46.89 -14.01
CA GLY A 955 6.41 47.86 -13.11
C GLY A 955 5.44 48.50 -12.09
N ASN A 956 5.84 49.61 -11.48
CA ASN A 956 5.02 50.35 -10.52
C ASN A 956 4.13 51.37 -11.24
N GLY A 957 2.81 51.33 -11.00
CA GLY A 957 1.87 52.39 -11.44
C GLY A 957 0.96 52.04 -12.61
N VAL A 958 1.03 50.82 -13.16
CA VAL A 958 0.16 50.34 -14.25
C VAL A 958 -0.93 49.42 -13.70
N ALA A 959 -2.20 49.79 -13.94
CA ALA A 959 -3.37 49.02 -13.52
C ALA A 959 -3.78 48.02 -14.60
N ILE A 960 -4.13 46.80 -14.18
CA ILE A 960 -4.55 45.70 -15.06
C ILE A 960 -6.02 45.38 -14.77
N GLY A 961 -6.83 45.18 -15.81
CA GLY A 961 -8.20 44.73 -15.69
C GLY A 961 -8.99 44.82 -16.99
N PRO A 962 -10.26 44.38 -17.00
CA PRO A 962 -11.12 44.39 -18.19
C PRO A 962 -11.35 45.79 -18.79
N ASN A 963 -11.18 46.84 -17.97
CA ASN A 963 -11.43 48.25 -18.31
C ASN A 963 -10.15 49.11 -18.27
N THR A 964 -8.96 48.49 -18.33
CA THR A 964 -7.68 49.22 -18.42
C THR A 964 -6.98 48.90 -19.74
N ASP A 965 -5.93 49.65 -20.08
CA ASP A 965 -5.16 49.46 -21.31
C ASP A 965 -4.53 48.06 -21.43
N TYR A 966 -4.40 47.33 -20.31
CA TYR A 966 -3.85 45.99 -20.23
C TYR A 966 -4.80 45.02 -19.51
N ILE A 967 -5.24 43.98 -20.23
CA ILE A 967 -6.18 42.97 -19.72
C ILE A 967 -5.52 42.05 -18.69
N SER A 968 -4.22 41.76 -18.86
CA SER A 968 -3.47 40.85 -17.98
C SER A 968 -2.02 41.31 -17.75
N ALA A 969 -1.34 40.74 -16.75
CA ALA A 969 0.09 41.03 -16.54
C ALA A 969 0.96 40.59 -17.73
N ASP A 970 0.51 39.59 -18.49
CA ASP A 970 1.20 39.10 -19.68
C ASP A 970 1.05 40.09 -20.85
N SER A 971 -0.03 40.89 -20.93
CA SER A 971 -0.16 41.92 -21.99
C SER A 971 0.82 43.08 -21.85
N CYS A 972 1.36 43.33 -20.66
CA CYS A 972 2.44 44.32 -20.49
C CYS A 972 3.80 43.83 -21.00
N ARG A 973 3.97 42.52 -21.20
CA ARG A 973 5.26 41.92 -21.54
C ARG A 973 5.76 42.36 -22.92
N ASP A 974 4.85 42.55 -23.86
CA ASP A 974 5.18 42.77 -25.27
C ASP A 974 5.17 44.27 -25.65
N ASP A 975 4.90 45.17 -24.70
CA ASP A 975 4.89 46.62 -24.94
C ASP A 975 6.29 47.24 -24.77
N LEU A 976 6.90 47.60 -25.90
CA LEU A 976 8.24 48.21 -25.97
C LEU A 976 8.33 49.59 -25.30
N THR A 977 7.21 50.25 -25.01
CA THR A 977 7.19 51.58 -24.39
C THR A 977 7.25 51.51 -22.86
N LEU A 978 6.92 50.35 -22.28
CA LEU A 978 6.89 50.12 -20.85
C LEU A 978 8.19 49.46 -20.40
N ILE A 979 9.03 50.15 -19.61
CA ILE A 979 10.29 49.58 -19.11
C ILE A 979 10.08 48.98 -17.71
N GLY A 980 9.74 47.69 -17.67
CA GLY A 980 9.56 46.93 -16.44
C GLY A 980 10.88 46.42 -15.81
N PRO A 981 10.82 45.86 -14.59
CA PRO A 981 11.93 45.11 -13.99
C PRO A 981 12.42 43.94 -14.84
N ALA A 982 11.51 43.26 -15.55
CA ALA A 982 11.85 42.16 -16.46
C ALA A 982 12.74 42.62 -17.62
N ASP A 983 12.47 43.80 -18.21
CA ASP A 983 13.25 44.36 -19.32
C ASP A 983 14.65 44.77 -18.87
N LYS A 984 14.77 45.39 -17.69
CA LYS A 984 16.07 45.73 -17.11
C LYS A 984 16.92 44.48 -16.87
N MET A 985 16.30 43.39 -16.44
CA MET A 985 16.99 42.13 -16.24
C MET A 985 17.35 41.46 -17.56
N GLY A 986 16.49 41.57 -18.58
CA GLY A 986 16.76 41.14 -19.96
C GLY A 986 17.96 41.87 -20.55
N GLN A 987 18.05 43.19 -20.34
CA GLN A 987 19.21 44.00 -20.71
C GLN A 987 20.48 43.58 -19.97
N LEU A 988 20.40 43.33 -18.66
CA LEU A 988 21.55 42.91 -17.84
C LEU A 988 22.13 41.56 -18.31
N LEU A 989 21.27 40.62 -18.68
CA LEU A 989 21.64 39.28 -19.12
C LEU A 989 21.82 39.15 -20.64
N ASN A 990 21.66 40.23 -21.39
CA ASN A 990 21.73 40.27 -22.86
C ASN A 990 20.85 39.18 -23.52
N LEU A 991 19.58 39.13 -23.09
CA LEU A 991 18.58 38.22 -23.65
C LEU A 991 18.06 38.82 -24.95
N THR A 992 18.38 38.21 -26.09
CA THR A 992 18.00 38.69 -27.42
C THR A 992 17.12 37.67 -28.14
N ASP A 993 16.13 38.16 -28.89
CA ASP A 993 15.27 37.38 -29.79
C ASP A 993 15.95 37.16 -31.15
N ALA A 994 15.34 36.37 -32.04
CA ALA A 994 15.74 36.11 -33.43
C ALA A 994 16.07 37.39 -34.24
N ASN A 995 15.41 38.50 -33.92
CA ASN A 995 15.61 39.80 -34.57
C ASN A 995 16.67 40.69 -33.89
N GLY A 996 17.39 40.19 -32.88
CA GLY A 996 18.39 40.94 -32.11
C GLY A 996 17.82 41.98 -31.13
N LEU A 997 16.50 41.97 -30.92
CA LEU A 997 15.80 42.81 -29.95
C LEU A 997 15.90 42.21 -28.55
N ILE A 998 15.90 43.04 -27.51
CA ILE A 998 16.04 42.59 -26.12
C ILE A 998 14.68 42.08 -25.61
N GLU A 999 14.64 40.83 -25.12
CA GLU A 999 13.44 40.25 -24.53
C GLU A 999 13.38 40.44 -23.01
N PRO A 1000 12.17 40.63 -22.43
CA PRO A 1000 11.98 40.64 -20.99
C PRO A 1000 12.34 39.29 -20.36
N ALA A 1001 13.01 39.34 -19.20
CA ALA A 1001 13.39 38.13 -18.46
C ALA A 1001 12.18 37.29 -18.02
N PRO A 1002 12.26 35.95 -18.09
CA PRO A 1002 11.14 35.06 -17.78
C PRO A 1002 10.73 35.15 -16.30
N TYR A 1003 9.42 35.07 -16.02
CA TYR A 1003 8.88 35.15 -14.66
C TYR A 1003 9.45 34.07 -13.70
N MET A 1004 9.81 32.89 -14.23
CA MET A 1004 10.47 31.83 -13.46
C MET A 1004 11.78 32.30 -12.81
N MET A 1005 12.46 33.30 -13.39
CA MET A 1005 13.67 33.89 -12.82
C MET A 1005 13.38 34.64 -11.52
N LEU A 1006 12.30 35.42 -11.47
CA LEU A 1006 11.87 36.10 -10.24
C LEU A 1006 11.54 35.09 -9.14
N LEU A 1007 10.76 34.05 -9.47
CA LEU A 1007 10.44 32.98 -8.53
C LEU A 1007 11.71 32.26 -8.04
N ALA A 1008 12.68 32.01 -8.92
CA ALA A 1008 13.95 31.39 -8.54
C ALA A 1008 14.76 32.27 -7.57
N ILE A 1009 14.80 33.60 -7.78
CA ILE A 1009 15.45 34.54 -6.87
C ILE A 1009 14.77 34.52 -5.49
N MET A 1010 13.44 34.60 -5.47
CA MET A 1010 12.66 34.49 -4.22
C MET A 1010 12.89 33.15 -3.52
N GLY A 1011 12.94 32.05 -4.28
CA GLY A 1011 13.25 30.72 -3.80
C GLY A 1011 14.62 30.64 -3.12
N ILE A 1012 15.67 31.15 -3.76
CA ILE A 1012 17.03 31.16 -3.21
C ILE A 1012 17.12 32.01 -1.94
N ILE A 1013 16.49 33.20 -1.93
CA ILE A 1013 16.44 34.06 -0.73
C ILE A 1013 15.75 33.31 0.42
N SER A 1014 14.64 32.63 0.14
CA SER A 1014 13.93 31.84 1.15
C SER A 1014 14.79 30.69 1.70
N VAL A 1015 15.55 30.00 0.84
CA VAL A 1015 16.47 28.92 1.24
C VAL A 1015 17.57 29.44 2.15
N LEU A 1016 18.18 30.58 1.81
CA LEU A 1016 19.23 31.20 2.63
C LEU A 1016 18.67 31.64 3.99
N ALA A 1017 17.48 32.23 4.02
CA ALA A 1017 16.81 32.64 5.25
C ALA A 1017 16.48 31.43 6.15
N VAL A 1018 15.89 30.37 5.58
CA VAL A 1018 15.57 29.13 6.32
C VAL A 1018 16.84 28.42 6.78
N TRP A 1019 17.88 28.37 5.96
CA TRP A 1019 19.16 27.76 6.37
C TRP A 1019 19.77 28.52 7.55
N TRP A 1020 19.82 29.85 7.50
CA TRP A 1020 20.30 30.68 8.61
C TRP A 1020 19.47 30.47 9.89
N LEU A 1021 18.15 30.43 9.76
CA LEU A 1021 17.22 30.13 10.87
C LEU A 1021 17.53 28.76 11.49
N LEU A 1022 17.63 27.71 10.67
CA LEU A 1022 17.87 26.34 11.13
C LEU A 1022 19.23 26.18 11.80
N GLU A 1023 20.30 26.79 11.27
CA GLU A 1023 21.63 26.71 11.89
C GLU A 1023 21.60 27.39 13.28
N THR A 1024 20.91 28.52 13.38
CA THR A 1024 20.72 29.23 14.65
C THR A 1024 19.96 28.37 15.65
N ILE A 1025 18.83 27.78 15.24
CA ILE A 1025 17.99 26.95 16.10
C ILE A 1025 18.69 25.65 16.51
N LEU A 1026 19.41 24.98 15.60
CA LEU A 1026 20.11 23.72 15.89
C LEU A 1026 21.36 23.92 16.76
N SER A 1027 21.96 25.12 16.75
CA SER A 1027 23.06 25.47 17.64
C SER A 1027 22.60 25.83 19.07
N SER A 1028 21.31 26.15 19.23
CA SER A 1028 20.71 26.50 20.51
C SER A 1028 20.56 25.28 21.46
N PRO A 1029 20.26 25.48 22.76
CA PRO A 1029 19.98 24.39 23.69
C PRO A 1029 18.88 23.43 23.20
N TRP A 1030 17.85 23.97 22.54
CA TRP A 1030 16.74 23.17 21.99
C TRP A 1030 17.25 22.16 20.95
N GLY A 1031 18.14 22.59 20.04
CA GLY A 1031 18.75 21.70 19.05
C GLY A 1031 19.58 20.58 19.68
N ARG A 1032 20.25 20.83 20.82
CA ARG A 1032 20.98 19.79 21.55
C ARG A 1032 20.06 18.76 22.20
N ILE A 1033 18.93 19.20 22.75
CA ILE A 1033 17.91 18.30 23.32
C ILE A 1033 17.34 17.40 22.22
N LEU A 1034 17.03 17.95 21.03
CA LEU A 1034 16.54 17.14 19.91
C LEU A 1034 17.52 16.05 19.48
N LYS A 1035 18.82 16.36 19.44
CA LYS A 1035 19.86 15.37 19.16
C LYS A 1035 19.95 14.30 20.25
N ALA A 1036 19.83 14.68 21.53
CA ALA A 1036 19.78 13.72 22.63
C ALA A 1036 18.58 12.77 22.50
N ILE A 1037 17.39 13.31 22.17
CA ILE A 1037 16.17 12.52 21.92
C ILE A 1037 16.37 11.51 20.78
N ARG A 1038 17.07 11.91 19.71
CA ARG A 1038 17.35 11.03 18.57
C ARG A 1038 18.25 9.87 18.94
N GLU A 1039 19.29 10.12 19.74
CA GLU A 1039 20.24 9.08 20.15
C GLU A 1039 19.60 8.10 21.14
N ASP A 1040 18.95 8.63 22.19
CA ASP A 1040 18.25 7.84 23.19
C ASP A 1040 17.13 8.66 23.84
N GLU A 1041 15.89 8.35 23.43
CA GLU A 1041 14.69 8.99 23.94
C GLU A 1041 14.47 8.70 25.43
N GLU A 1042 14.74 7.47 25.90
CA GLU A 1042 14.52 7.09 27.29
C GLU A 1042 15.48 7.84 28.21
N VAL A 1043 16.75 7.94 27.82
CA VAL A 1043 17.76 8.72 28.56
C VAL A 1043 17.38 10.20 28.61
N ALA A 1044 16.92 10.79 27.50
CA ALA A 1044 16.47 12.18 27.48
C ALA A 1044 15.28 12.43 28.43
N GLN A 1045 14.33 11.48 28.50
CA GLN A 1045 13.22 11.52 29.45
C GLN A 1045 13.70 11.43 30.91
N HIS A 1046 14.69 10.58 31.20
CA HIS A 1046 15.25 10.44 32.55
C HIS A 1046 15.98 11.70 33.02
N HIS A 1047 16.51 12.50 32.08
CA HIS A 1047 17.07 13.84 32.34
C HIS A 1047 15.99 14.93 32.54
N GLY A 1048 14.70 14.58 32.51
CA GLY A 1048 13.59 15.49 32.78
C GLY A 1048 13.15 16.33 31.57
N HIS A 1049 13.59 15.99 30.35
CA HIS A 1049 13.15 16.67 29.13
C HIS A 1049 11.81 16.11 28.64
N ASP A 1050 10.86 16.98 28.33
CA ASP A 1050 9.57 16.58 27.74
C ASP A 1050 9.74 16.29 26.23
N VAL A 1051 9.94 15.01 25.92
CA VAL A 1051 10.18 14.55 24.56
C VAL A 1051 8.99 14.83 23.64
N LEU A 1052 7.75 14.76 24.15
CA LEU A 1052 6.55 14.98 23.37
C LEU A 1052 6.50 16.41 22.82
N SER A 1053 6.65 17.40 23.71
CA SER A 1053 6.62 18.82 23.33
C SER A 1053 7.76 19.18 22.38
N HIS A 1054 8.96 18.63 22.60
CA HIS A 1054 10.10 18.86 21.73
C HIS A 1054 9.94 18.25 20.34
N LYS A 1055 9.44 17.00 20.25
CA LYS A 1055 9.08 16.37 18.96
C LYS A 1055 7.97 17.14 18.25
N ALA A 1056 6.95 17.60 18.98
CA ALA A 1056 5.84 18.37 18.42
C ALA A 1056 6.28 19.72 17.86
N ALA A 1057 7.10 20.48 18.59
CA ALA A 1057 7.66 21.72 18.11
C ALA A 1057 8.55 21.51 16.87
N SER A 1058 9.34 20.42 16.85
CA SER A 1058 10.17 20.08 15.69
C SER A 1058 9.36 19.71 14.46
N LEU A 1059 8.27 18.96 14.64
CA LEU A 1059 7.36 18.58 13.56
C LEU A 1059 6.59 19.78 13.03
N ALA A 1060 6.15 20.70 13.89
CA ALA A 1060 5.49 21.95 13.50
C ALA A 1060 6.42 22.84 12.66
N LEU A 1061 7.65 23.04 13.11
CA LEU A 1061 8.63 23.87 12.40
C LEU A 1061 8.96 23.28 11.03
N GLY A 1062 9.25 21.97 10.96
CA GLY A 1062 9.53 21.32 9.68
C GLY A 1062 8.31 21.29 8.76
N ALA A 1063 7.09 21.11 9.28
CA ALA A 1063 5.86 21.21 8.50
C ALA A 1063 5.64 22.62 7.93
N GLY A 1064 5.94 23.68 8.71
CA GLY A 1064 5.89 25.06 8.21
C GLY A 1064 6.87 25.32 7.05
N ILE A 1065 8.11 24.80 7.13
CA ILE A 1065 9.08 24.86 6.03
C ILE A 1065 8.57 24.10 4.80
N ALA A 1066 7.96 22.93 5.00
CA ALA A 1066 7.37 22.15 3.91
C ALA A 1066 6.19 22.89 3.27
N GLY A 1067 5.34 23.56 4.05
CA GLY A 1067 4.25 24.40 3.54
C GLY A 1067 4.77 25.56 2.68
N LEU A 1068 5.88 26.20 3.07
CA LEU A 1068 6.55 27.22 2.26
C LEU A 1068 7.08 26.62 0.94
N ALA A 1069 7.65 25.42 0.96
CA ALA A 1069 8.05 24.71 -0.27
C ALA A 1069 6.84 24.41 -1.17
N GLY A 1070 5.70 24.05 -0.58
CA GLY A 1070 4.43 23.84 -1.28
C GLY A 1070 3.91 25.08 -2.00
N ALA A 1071 4.02 26.26 -1.35
CA ALA A 1071 3.64 27.53 -1.97
C ALA A 1071 4.46 27.83 -3.25
N PHE A 1072 5.79 27.69 -3.17
CA PHE A 1072 6.66 27.84 -4.34
C PHE A 1072 6.36 26.81 -5.43
N TRP A 1073 6.01 25.59 -5.03
CA TRP A 1073 5.70 24.54 -6.00
C TRP A 1073 4.37 24.78 -6.71
N ALA A 1074 3.35 25.29 -6.00
CA ALA A 1074 2.13 25.77 -6.63
C ALA A 1074 2.46 26.85 -7.68
N TRP A 1075 3.14 27.94 -7.29
CA TRP A 1075 3.49 29.01 -8.23
C TRP A 1075 4.32 28.55 -9.43
N LYS A 1076 5.20 27.57 -9.25
CA LYS A 1076 5.93 26.95 -10.36
C LYS A 1076 5.00 26.25 -11.34
N LEU A 1077 4.00 25.52 -10.85
CA LEU A 1077 3.12 24.71 -11.68
C LEU A 1077 1.99 25.53 -12.31
N THR A 1078 1.61 26.68 -11.76
CA THR A 1078 0.49 27.56 -12.20
C THR A 1078 -0.91 26.91 -12.18
N GLY A 1079 -0.96 25.60 -12.02
CA GLY A 1079 -2.10 24.77 -11.71
C GLY A 1079 -1.61 23.35 -11.40
N PHE A 1080 -2.27 22.62 -10.50
CA PHE A 1080 -1.84 21.28 -10.15
C PHE A 1080 -2.99 20.31 -9.92
N GLU A 1081 -2.74 19.05 -10.31
CA GLU A 1081 -3.63 17.92 -10.13
C GLU A 1081 -3.25 17.09 -8.90
N PRO A 1082 -4.16 16.29 -8.33
CA PRO A 1082 -3.87 15.40 -7.21
C PRO A 1082 -2.67 14.47 -7.44
N SER A 1083 -2.41 14.07 -8.68
CA SER A 1083 -1.31 13.17 -9.02
C SER A 1083 0.07 13.66 -8.54
N ILE A 1084 0.30 14.97 -8.43
CA ILE A 1084 1.55 15.53 -7.92
C ILE A 1084 1.78 15.22 -6.43
N MET A 1085 0.68 15.04 -5.68
CA MET A 1085 0.70 14.79 -4.24
C MET A 1085 0.91 13.31 -3.91
N SER A 1086 1.04 12.44 -4.91
CA SER A 1086 1.36 11.03 -4.67
C SER A 1086 2.69 10.91 -3.92
N PRO A 1087 2.70 10.34 -2.68
CA PRO A 1087 3.93 10.17 -1.91
C PRO A 1087 5.01 9.37 -2.65
N ALA A 1088 4.58 8.46 -3.52
CA ALA A 1088 5.45 7.59 -4.31
C ALA A 1088 6.34 8.35 -5.30
N ARG A 1089 5.83 9.46 -5.85
CA ARG A 1089 6.50 10.22 -6.92
C ARG A 1089 7.36 11.36 -6.37
N SER A 1090 6.89 12.06 -5.34
CA SER A 1090 7.52 13.29 -4.83
C SER A 1090 8.39 13.03 -3.58
N THR A 1091 7.82 12.52 -2.49
CA THR A 1091 8.55 12.34 -1.22
C THR A 1091 9.77 11.44 -1.35
N PHE A 1092 9.71 10.43 -2.21
CA PHE A 1092 10.80 9.47 -2.39
C PHE A 1092 12.04 10.08 -3.05
N LEU A 1093 11.86 11.06 -3.96
CA LEU A 1093 12.97 11.82 -4.52
C LEU A 1093 13.64 12.72 -3.48
N VAL A 1094 12.84 13.32 -2.59
CA VAL A 1094 13.35 14.10 -1.46
C VAL A 1094 14.12 13.19 -0.49
N TRP A 1095 13.64 11.96 -0.25
CA TRP A 1095 14.37 10.97 0.53
C TRP A 1095 15.69 10.55 -0.12
N ALA A 1096 15.73 10.41 -1.45
CA ALA A 1096 16.96 10.18 -2.18
C ALA A 1096 17.95 11.33 -1.94
N ALA A 1097 17.50 12.58 -2.10
CA ALA A 1097 18.30 13.78 -1.85
C ALA A 1097 18.84 13.83 -0.41
N PHE A 1098 17.99 13.55 0.58
CA PHE A 1098 18.34 13.49 2.00
C PHE A 1098 19.44 12.46 2.29
N ILE A 1099 19.34 11.27 1.70
CA ILE A 1099 20.30 10.18 1.92
C ILE A 1099 21.64 10.46 1.27
N ILE A 1100 21.62 10.92 0.02
CA ILE A 1100 22.83 11.29 -0.72
C ILE A 1100 23.54 12.43 0.01
N GLY A 1101 22.78 13.41 0.48
CA GLY A 1101 23.30 14.56 1.21
C GLY A 1101 23.98 14.18 2.53
N GLY A 1102 23.37 13.30 3.32
CA GLY A 1102 23.87 12.82 4.62
C GLY A 1102 23.04 13.34 5.79
N LYS A 1103 22.69 12.43 6.71
CA LYS A 1103 21.74 12.70 7.79
C LYS A 1103 22.26 13.80 8.73
N ALA A 1104 21.35 14.64 9.21
CA ALA A 1104 21.59 15.68 10.22
C ALA A 1104 22.61 16.75 9.85
N ASN A 1105 22.85 16.97 8.55
CA ASN A 1105 23.72 18.03 8.05
C ASN A 1105 23.02 18.86 6.97
N ASN A 1106 22.72 20.13 7.28
CA ASN A 1106 22.05 21.04 6.35
C ASN A 1106 22.87 21.29 5.07
N LYS A 1107 24.20 21.30 5.15
CA LYS A 1107 25.07 21.45 3.95
C LYS A 1107 24.96 20.24 3.03
N GLY A 1108 24.85 19.06 3.62
CA GLY A 1108 24.57 17.82 2.90
C GLY A 1108 23.26 17.90 2.13
N MET A 1109 22.20 18.41 2.76
CA MET A 1109 20.88 18.54 2.12
C MET A 1109 20.92 19.39 0.85
N ILE A 1110 21.66 20.50 0.85
CA ILE A 1110 21.82 21.36 -0.33
C ILE A 1110 22.46 20.58 -1.49
N VAL A 1111 23.57 19.89 -1.21
CA VAL A 1111 24.29 19.10 -2.23
C VAL A 1111 23.44 17.93 -2.74
N GLY A 1112 22.75 17.22 -1.84
CA GLY A 1112 21.88 16.10 -2.18
C GLY A 1112 20.70 16.52 -3.05
N ALA A 1113 20.01 17.60 -2.69
CA ALA A 1113 18.92 18.17 -3.48
C ALA A 1113 19.41 18.65 -4.85
N PHE A 1114 20.59 19.28 -4.91
CA PHE A 1114 21.19 19.71 -6.16
C PHE A 1114 21.43 18.53 -7.12
N ILE A 1115 22.04 17.45 -6.61
CA ILE A 1115 22.31 16.24 -7.42
C ILE A 1115 21.01 15.66 -7.98
N ILE A 1116 19.96 15.51 -7.14
CA ILE A 1116 18.69 14.93 -7.57
C ILE A 1116 17.97 15.80 -8.60
N VAL A 1117 17.88 17.12 -8.36
CA VAL A 1117 17.18 18.03 -9.27
C VAL A 1117 17.88 18.13 -10.63
N LEU A 1118 19.21 18.19 -10.62
CA LEU A 1118 20.00 18.26 -11.84
C LEU A 1118 19.95 16.95 -12.62
N MET A 1119 19.98 15.81 -11.92
CA MET A 1119 19.76 14.50 -12.54
C MET A 1119 18.36 14.41 -13.15
N GLU A 1120 17.32 14.83 -12.42
CA GLU A 1120 15.95 14.88 -12.92
C GLU A 1120 15.84 15.74 -14.19
N PHE A 1121 16.49 16.91 -14.20
CA PHE A 1121 16.53 17.77 -15.37
C PHE A 1121 17.18 17.08 -16.58
N VAL A 1122 18.37 16.50 -16.41
CA VAL A 1122 19.10 15.81 -17.48
C VAL A 1122 18.26 14.68 -18.08
N PHE A 1123 17.54 13.91 -17.25
CA PHE A 1123 16.66 12.85 -17.76
C PHE A 1123 15.45 13.39 -18.49
N ASN A 1124 14.83 14.47 -18.02
CA ASN A 1124 13.72 15.08 -18.74
C ASN A 1124 14.18 15.59 -20.13
N VAL A 1125 15.42 16.08 -20.24
CA VAL A 1125 16.03 16.43 -21.54
C VAL A 1125 16.28 15.19 -22.38
N LEU A 1126 16.79 14.09 -21.81
CA LEU A 1126 16.97 12.82 -22.55
C LEU A 1126 15.65 12.26 -23.07
N VAL A 1127 14.58 12.34 -22.28
CA VAL A 1127 13.21 11.97 -22.70
C VAL A 1127 12.77 12.82 -23.88
N ALA A 1128 12.89 14.15 -23.77
CA ALA A 1128 12.54 15.04 -24.87
C ALA A 1128 13.38 14.78 -26.12
N ALA A 1129 14.67 14.49 -25.95
CA ALA A 1129 15.60 14.24 -27.04
C ALA A 1129 15.19 13.05 -27.90
N GLN A 1130 14.53 12.03 -27.36
CA GLN A 1130 14.01 10.90 -28.17
C GLN A 1130 13.00 11.33 -29.24
N GLY A 1131 12.36 12.49 -29.09
CA GLY A 1131 11.34 12.97 -30.03
C GLY A 1131 11.90 13.61 -31.31
N SER A 1132 13.13 14.11 -31.32
CA SER A 1132 13.72 14.74 -32.51
C SER A 1132 15.27 14.71 -32.50
N PRO A 1133 15.93 14.41 -33.63
CA PRO A 1133 17.39 14.46 -33.77
C PRO A 1133 18.03 15.82 -33.49
N ASP A 1134 17.27 16.91 -33.64
CA ASP A 1134 17.76 18.29 -33.47
C ASP A 1134 17.89 18.70 -31.99
N LEU A 1135 17.38 17.87 -31.08
CA LEU A 1135 17.40 18.14 -29.65
C LEU A 1135 18.74 17.73 -29.00
N PRO A 1136 19.18 18.47 -27.97
CA PRO A 1136 20.41 18.15 -27.26
C PRO A 1136 20.35 16.76 -26.62
N LEU A 1137 21.49 16.05 -26.61
CA LEU A 1137 21.64 14.69 -26.08
C LEU A 1137 20.94 13.56 -26.88
N TYR A 1138 20.39 13.83 -28.07
CA TYR A 1138 19.80 12.79 -28.93
C TYR A 1138 20.73 11.58 -29.13
N THR A 1139 21.99 11.81 -29.50
CA THR A 1139 22.99 10.74 -29.72
C THR A 1139 23.25 9.89 -28.47
N THR A 1140 23.07 10.46 -27.27
CA THR A 1140 23.18 9.73 -26.01
C THR A 1140 21.94 8.88 -25.76
N ALA A 1141 20.75 9.45 -25.96
CA ALA A 1141 19.48 8.72 -25.85
C ALA A 1141 19.45 7.53 -26.83
N ASP A 1142 19.82 7.76 -28.09
CA ASP A 1142 19.90 6.75 -29.15
C ASP A 1142 20.95 5.65 -28.85
N ARG A 1143 22.07 5.97 -28.19
CA ARG A 1143 23.01 4.94 -27.68
C ARG A 1143 22.39 4.07 -26.58
N ILE A 1144 21.63 4.66 -25.67
CA ILE A 1144 20.94 3.93 -24.60
C ILE A 1144 19.85 3.04 -25.21
N ASP A 1145 19.09 3.55 -26.17
CA ASP A 1145 18.07 2.78 -26.89
C ASP A 1145 18.67 1.58 -27.63
N ARG A 1146 19.77 1.76 -28.35
CA ARG A 1146 20.49 0.62 -28.98
C ARG A 1146 20.98 -0.41 -27.97
N LEU A 1147 21.50 0.04 -26.82
CA LEU A 1147 21.95 -0.87 -25.76
C LEU A 1147 20.78 -1.65 -25.17
N PHE A 1148 19.64 -0.99 -24.96
CA PHE A 1148 18.43 -1.62 -24.46
C PHE A 1148 17.85 -2.60 -25.47
N HIS A 1149 17.78 -2.22 -26.75
CA HIS A 1149 17.39 -3.10 -27.85
C HIS A 1149 18.26 -4.37 -27.87
N TRP A 1150 19.59 -4.23 -27.78
CA TRP A 1150 20.51 -5.38 -27.70
C TRP A 1150 20.27 -6.23 -26.45
N LEU A 1151 20.04 -5.62 -25.28
CA LEU A 1151 19.75 -6.33 -24.03
C LEU A 1151 18.48 -7.21 -24.14
N VAL A 1152 17.46 -6.71 -24.84
CA VAL A 1152 16.15 -7.37 -24.99
C VAL A 1152 16.17 -8.45 -26.06
N THR A 1153 16.80 -8.19 -27.21
CA THR A 1153 16.77 -9.08 -28.39
C THR A 1153 17.87 -10.14 -28.38
N SER A 1154 19.07 -9.81 -27.86
CA SER A 1154 20.26 -10.67 -27.94
C SER A 1154 20.60 -11.34 -26.59
N GLN A 1155 19.58 -11.87 -25.90
CA GLN A 1155 19.69 -12.35 -24.52
C GLN A 1155 20.77 -13.42 -24.32
N TRP A 1156 20.97 -14.32 -25.31
CA TRP A 1156 22.04 -15.32 -25.28
C TRP A 1156 23.45 -14.73 -25.18
N GLU A 1157 23.71 -13.61 -25.86
CA GLU A 1157 25.02 -12.94 -25.80
C GLU A 1157 25.23 -12.31 -24.42
N VAL A 1158 24.18 -11.71 -23.87
CA VAL A 1158 24.19 -11.11 -22.53
C VAL A 1158 24.45 -12.18 -21.46
N ILE A 1159 23.83 -13.36 -21.58
CA ILE A 1159 24.06 -14.50 -20.66
C ILE A 1159 25.54 -14.89 -20.62
N LYS A 1160 26.22 -14.95 -21.78
CA LYS A 1160 27.67 -15.27 -21.85
C LYS A 1160 28.50 -14.28 -21.03
N ILE A 1161 28.15 -13.00 -21.07
CA ILE A 1161 28.83 -11.97 -20.27
C ILE A 1161 28.63 -12.22 -18.77
N PHE A 1162 27.40 -12.53 -18.33
CA PHE A 1162 27.14 -12.83 -16.93
C PHE A 1162 27.80 -14.14 -16.45
N ILE A 1163 27.97 -15.13 -17.33
CA ILE A 1163 28.80 -16.33 -17.06
C ILE A 1163 30.24 -15.91 -16.77
N VAL A 1164 30.83 -15.05 -17.60
CA VAL A 1164 32.19 -14.52 -17.38
C VAL A 1164 32.28 -13.75 -16.06
N ILE A 1165 31.30 -12.89 -15.75
CA ILE A 1165 31.25 -12.15 -14.48
C ILE A 1165 31.17 -13.11 -13.28
N SER A 1166 30.34 -14.16 -13.38
CA SER A 1166 30.18 -15.17 -12.33
C SER A 1166 31.49 -15.91 -12.09
N VAL A 1167 32.14 -16.40 -13.15
CA VAL A 1167 33.44 -17.08 -13.09
C VAL A 1167 34.50 -16.15 -12.50
N MET A 1168 34.56 -14.89 -12.95
CA MET A 1168 35.49 -13.90 -12.42
C MET A 1168 35.25 -13.62 -10.93
N GLY A 1169 33.99 -13.53 -10.49
CA GLY A 1169 33.63 -13.37 -9.08
C GLY A 1169 34.08 -14.55 -8.23
N ILE A 1170 33.91 -15.77 -8.73
CA ILE A 1170 34.39 -17.01 -8.08
C ILE A 1170 35.92 -17.01 -8.01
N MET A 1171 36.61 -16.60 -9.08
CA MET A 1171 38.07 -16.52 -9.14
C MET A 1171 38.65 -15.48 -8.16
N ILE A 1172 38.05 -14.29 -8.06
CA ILE A 1172 38.46 -13.23 -7.13
C ILE A 1172 38.09 -13.57 -5.67
N ARG A 1173 37.30 -14.64 -5.44
CA ARG A 1173 36.63 -14.95 -4.16
C ARG A 1173 35.76 -13.80 -3.66
N ASN A 1174 35.30 -12.94 -4.56
CA ASN A 1174 34.36 -11.88 -4.23
C ASN A 1174 32.94 -12.39 -4.44
N ARG A 1175 32.30 -12.81 -3.34
CA ARG A 1175 30.93 -13.34 -3.36
C ARG A 1175 29.93 -12.37 -3.97
N ALA A 1176 30.11 -11.06 -3.79
CA ALA A 1176 29.17 -10.09 -4.35
C ALA A 1176 29.15 -10.15 -5.90
N ILE A 1177 30.31 -10.27 -6.53
CA ILE A 1177 30.44 -10.36 -8.00
C ILE A 1177 29.89 -11.71 -8.50
N SER A 1178 30.19 -12.81 -7.79
CA SER A 1178 29.65 -14.12 -8.18
C SER A 1178 28.12 -14.15 -8.04
N ASP A 1179 27.57 -13.52 -7.01
CA ASP A 1179 26.13 -13.49 -6.77
C ASP A 1179 25.42 -12.68 -7.86
N VAL A 1180 25.97 -11.53 -8.28
CA VAL A 1180 25.46 -10.75 -9.42
C VAL A 1180 25.52 -11.57 -10.72
N GLY A 1181 26.64 -12.25 -10.97
CA GLY A 1181 26.80 -13.12 -12.13
C GLY A 1181 25.74 -14.23 -12.19
N ILE A 1182 25.58 -15.00 -11.10
CA ILE A 1182 24.61 -16.10 -11.03
C ILE A 1182 23.17 -15.59 -11.16
N SER A 1183 22.83 -14.49 -10.50
CA SER A 1183 21.49 -13.90 -10.59
C SER A 1183 21.18 -13.40 -12.00
N GLY A 1184 22.14 -12.75 -12.67
CA GLY A 1184 21.98 -12.30 -14.05
C GLY A 1184 21.77 -13.44 -15.04
N ILE A 1185 22.53 -14.54 -14.90
CA ILE A 1185 22.34 -15.76 -15.71
C ILE A 1185 20.93 -16.31 -15.51
N PHE A 1186 20.47 -16.44 -14.27
CA PHE A 1186 19.16 -17.00 -13.97
C PHE A 1186 18.02 -16.16 -14.57
N ILE A 1187 18.07 -14.83 -14.39
CA ILE A 1187 17.04 -13.91 -14.90
C ILE A 1187 16.99 -13.98 -16.42
N LEU A 1188 18.14 -13.85 -17.09
CA LEU A 1188 18.19 -13.82 -18.56
C LEU A 1188 17.89 -15.18 -19.20
N LEU A 1189 18.26 -16.28 -18.54
CA LEU A 1189 17.89 -17.62 -19.00
C LEU A 1189 16.37 -17.81 -18.92
N PHE A 1190 15.73 -17.31 -17.85
CA PHE A 1190 14.27 -17.35 -17.73
C PHE A 1190 13.59 -16.50 -18.80
N THR A 1191 14.03 -15.26 -19.01
CA THR A 1191 13.45 -14.40 -20.05
C THR A 1191 13.59 -15.02 -21.43
N LEU A 1192 14.71 -15.70 -21.68
CA LEU A 1192 14.97 -16.32 -22.98
C LEU A 1192 14.06 -17.53 -23.24
N LEU A 1193 13.75 -18.31 -22.20
CA LEU A 1193 12.88 -19.48 -22.28
C LEU A 1193 11.40 -19.11 -22.40
N MET A 1194 10.96 -18.08 -21.66
CA MET A 1194 9.53 -17.76 -21.52
C MET A 1194 9.08 -16.55 -22.35
N LEU A 1195 9.97 -15.62 -22.67
CA LEU A 1195 9.65 -14.40 -23.41
C LEU A 1195 10.21 -14.48 -24.83
N GLY A 1196 9.51 -15.22 -25.68
CA GLY A 1196 9.78 -15.30 -27.11
C GLY A 1196 9.48 -14.00 -27.87
N GLN A 1197 9.51 -14.07 -29.20
CA GLN A 1197 9.27 -12.93 -30.08
C GLN A 1197 7.89 -12.28 -29.84
N ARG A 1198 6.87 -13.10 -29.60
CA ARG A 1198 5.51 -12.64 -29.33
C ARG A 1198 5.42 -11.69 -28.13
N SER A 1199 6.10 -12.01 -27.03
CA SER A 1199 6.12 -11.13 -25.87
C SER A 1199 6.69 -9.75 -26.20
N ILE A 1200 7.63 -9.67 -27.15
CA ILE A 1200 8.21 -8.40 -27.61
C ILE A 1200 7.16 -7.64 -28.44
N ASP A 1201 6.50 -8.31 -29.37
CA ASP A 1201 5.50 -7.69 -30.24
C ASP A 1201 4.29 -7.15 -29.43
N GLU A 1202 3.85 -7.88 -28.40
CA GLU A 1202 2.75 -7.46 -27.51
C GLU A 1202 3.17 -6.36 -26.52
N SER A 1203 4.44 -6.34 -26.09
CA SER A 1203 4.93 -5.33 -25.12
C SER A 1203 5.30 -4.00 -25.77
N PHE A 1204 5.72 -4.01 -27.05
CA PHE A 1204 6.19 -2.83 -27.77
C PHE A 1204 5.31 -2.55 -28.99
N THR A 1205 4.32 -1.67 -28.83
CA THR A 1205 3.40 -1.26 -29.91
C THR A 1205 4.17 -0.73 -31.12
N GLY A 1206 4.02 -1.37 -32.29
CA GLY A 1206 4.66 -0.96 -33.54
C GLY A 1206 6.04 -1.56 -33.82
N SER A 1207 6.46 -2.64 -33.13
CA SER A 1207 7.73 -3.37 -33.34
C SER A 1207 9.03 -2.58 -33.08
N ILE A 1208 8.94 -1.35 -32.60
CA ILE A 1208 10.11 -0.51 -32.25
C ILE A 1208 10.41 -0.71 -30.76
N VAL A 1209 11.51 -1.41 -30.45
CA VAL A 1209 11.98 -1.59 -29.07
C VAL A 1209 12.83 -0.38 -28.67
N SER A 1210 12.21 0.59 -28.00
CA SER A 1210 12.88 1.76 -27.41
C SER A 1210 12.82 1.71 -25.88
N ALA A 1211 13.89 2.15 -25.22
CA ALA A 1211 13.88 2.35 -23.78
C ALA A 1211 13.24 3.71 -23.49
N ASP A 1212 12.04 3.73 -22.92
CA ASP A 1212 11.47 4.99 -22.44
C ASP A 1212 12.38 5.58 -21.35
N MET A 1213 13.01 6.72 -21.65
CA MET A 1213 13.98 7.36 -20.77
C MET A 1213 13.36 7.77 -19.44
N ALA A 1214 12.03 7.93 -19.37
CA ALA A 1214 11.32 8.21 -18.13
C ALA A 1214 11.43 7.02 -17.16
N TYR A 1215 11.46 5.79 -17.65
CA TYR A 1215 11.63 4.59 -16.81
C TYR A 1215 13.10 4.33 -16.48
N VAL A 1216 14.03 4.62 -17.41
CA VAL A 1216 15.47 4.59 -17.13
C VAL A 1216 15.83 5.55 -16.00
N LYS A 1217 15.22 6.74 -15.96
CA LYS A 1217 15.34 7.70 -14.86
C LYS A 1217 14.99 7.07 -13.51
N VAL A 1218 13.82 6.43 -13.39
CA VAL A 1218 13.38 5.79 -12.15
C VAL A 1218 14.32 4.66 -11.72
N PHE A 1219 14.78 3.84 -12.67
CA PHE A 1219 15.75 2.79 -12.42
C PHE A 1219 17.07 3.33 -11.83
N LEU A 1220 17.60 4.40 -12.42
CA LEU A 1220 18.86 5.02 -11.99
C LEU A 1220 18.73 5.72 -10.63
N ILE A 1221 17.58 6.34 -10.33
CA ILE A 1221 17.30 6.88 -8.99
C ILE A 1221 17.36 5.75 -7.94
N GLY A 1222 16.67 4.63 -8.19
CA GLY A 1222 16.69 3.49 -7.28
C GLY A 1222 18.09 2.90 -7.09
N CYS A 1223 18.85 2.76 -8.18
CA CYS A 1223 20.26 2.35 -8.13
C CYS A 1223 21.09 3.32 -7.29
N LEU A 1224 20.97 4.62 -7.55
CA LEU A 1224 21.73 5.66 -6.88
C LEU A 1224 21.45 5.68 -5.37
N MET A 1225 20.19 5.50 -4.96
CA MET A 1225 19.83 5.35 -3.54
C MET A 1225 20.53 4.15 -2.89
N LEU A 1226 20.48 2.98 -3.53
CA LEU A 1226 21.11 1.76 -3.01
C LEU A 1226 22.64 1.88 -2.96
N PHE A 1227 23.27 2.38 -4.01
CA PHE A 1227 24.72 2.56 -4.06
C PHE A 1227 25.18 3.60 -3.05
N SER A 1228 24.43 4.70 -2.88
CA SER A 1228 24.73 5.70 -1.85
C SER A 1228 24.73 5.08 -0.46
N LEU A 1229 23.68 4.33 -0.11
CA LEU A 1229 23.58 3.67 1.20
C LEU A 1229 24.65 2.59 1.41
N LYS A 1230 24.99 1.83 0.36
CA LYS A 1230 25.94 0.72 0.43
C LYS A 1230 27.40 1.17 0.48
N LEU A 1231 27.76 2.24 -0.25
CA LEU A 1231 29.12 2.77 -0.30
C LEU A 1231 29.39 3.76 0.84
N ASN A 1232 28.38 4.54 1.22
CA ASN A 1232 28.50 5.56 2.25
C ASN A 1232 27.19 5.72 3.02
N SER A 1233 26.99 4.84 4.01
CA SER A 1233 25.77 4.78 4.84
C SER A 1233 25.45 6.08 5.60
N LYS A 1234 26.45 6.94 5.82
CA LYS A 1234 26.29 8.26 6.45
C LYS A 1234 25.98 9.40 5.47
N GLY A 1235 26.03 9.13 4.16
CA GLY A 1235 25.84 10.10 3.07
C GLY A 1235 27.08 10.93 2.77
N LEU A 1236 27.03 11.73 1.69
CA LEU A 1236 28.19 12.49 1.21
C LEU A 1236 28.73 13.43 2.30
N ILE A 1237 27.92 14.26 2.92
CA ILE A 1237 28.40 15.18 3.97
C ILE A 1237 27.80 14.72 5.30
N PRO A 1238 28.48 13.80 6.02
CA PRO A 1238 27.95 13.28 7.28
C PRO A 1238 27.84 14.37 8.35
N GLU A 1239 27.08 14.09 9.41
CA GLU A 1239 27.01 14.95 10.59
C GLU A 1239 28.39 15.14 11.21
N VAL A 1240 28.70 16.40 11.58
CA VAL A 1240 29.90 16.74 12.35
C VAL A 1240 29.58 16.56 13.83
N PRO A 1241 30.21 15.60 14.55
CA PRO A 1241 29.94 15.38 15.96
C PRO A 1241 30.32 16.63 16.78
N PHE A 1242 29.39 17.09 17.62
CA PHE A 1242 29.64 18.21 18.51
C PHE A 1242 30.39 17.73 19.75
N ARG A 1243 31.68 18.03 19.85
CA ARG A 1243 32.45 17.83 21.08
C ARG A 1243 32.57 19.18 21.80
N PRO A 1244 32.12 19.32 23.06
CA PRO A 1244 32.40 20.52 23.83
C PRO A 1244 33.91 20.70 23.88
N LYS A 1245 34.39 21.92 23.59
CA LYS A 1245 35.81 22.23 23.75
C LYS A 1245 36.11 22.13 25.24
N THR A 1246 36.77 21.05 25.66
CA THR A 1246 37.30 20.98 27.00
C THR A 1246 38.34 22.08 27.14
N HIS A 1247 38.03 23.09 27.95
CA HIS A 1247 39.02 24.05 28.42
C HIS A 1247 39.95 23.31 29.39
N VAL A 1248 40.85 22.47 28.84
CA VAL A 1248 41.92 21.89 29.64
C VAL A 1248 42.91 23.01 29.90
N ASN A 1249 42.83 23.61 31.09
CA ASN A 1249 43.84 24.53 31.59
C ASN A 1249 45.21 23.84 31.49
N LYS A 1250 46.20 24.49 30.87
CA LYS A 1250 47.55 23.90 30.66
C LYS A 1250 48.21 23.42 31.97
N SER A 1251 47.76 23.92 33.13
CA SER A 1251 48.22 23.49 34.45
C SER A 1251 47.73 22.11 34.88
N SER A 1252 46.56 21.62 34.42
CA SER A 1252 46.03 20.31 34.83
C SER A 1252 46.65 19.13 34.07
N ARG A 1253 47.33 19.37 32.93
CA ARG A 1253 48.03 18.31 32.20
C ARG A 1253 49.22 17.72 32.95
N ARG A 1254 49.92 18.50 33.78
CA ARG A 1254 51.02 17.96 34.61
C ARG A 1254 50.51 17.14 35.80
N PHE A 1255 49.36 17.51 36.36
CA PHE A 1255 48.81 16.78 37.51
C PHE A 1255 48.23 15.41 37.12
N PHE A 1256 47.69 15.30 35.91
CA PHE A 1256 47.15 14.03 35.39
C PHE A 1256 48.17 13.16 34.64
N SER A 1257 49.27 13.73 34.10
CA SER A 1257 50.32 12.91 33.45
C SER A 1257 51.17 12.11 34.43
N ASP A 1258 51.30 12.59 35.66
CA ASP A 1258 52.21 11.96 36.63
C ASP A 1258 51.52 10.85 37.46
N ASN A 1259 50.18 10.82 37.51
CA ASN A 1259 49.42 9.92 38.38
C ASN A 1259 48.59 8.83 37.67
N LEU A 1260 48.59 8.75 36.34
CA LEU A 1260 47.89 7.69 35.61
C LEU A 1260 48.80 7.11 34.52
N LYS A 1261 49.73 6.25 34.95
CA LYS A 1261 50.29 5.19 34.10
C LYS A 1261 49.49 3.92 34.37
N GLY A 1262 48.55 3.62 33.50
CA GLY A 1262 47.78 2.39 33.51
C GLY A 1262 46.92 2.35 32.27
N ASP A 1263 47.30 1.49 31.33
CA ASP A 1263 46.52 1.10 30.18
C ASP A 1263 45.21 0.50 30.69
N ASP A 1264 44.13 1.28 30.72
CA ASP A 1264 42.76 0.80 30.75
C ASP A 1264 41.84 2.01 30.56
N ILE A 1265 41.42 2.20 29.31
CA ILE A 1265 40.15 2.77 28.80
C ILE A 1265 40.42 3.14 27.34
N GLU A 1266 40.11 2.21 26.43
CA GLU A 1266 39.64 2.54 25.07
C GLU A 1266 38.43 1.69 24.72
#